data_AF-A0A847YYE2-F1
#
_entry.id   AF-A0A847YYE2-F1
#
_cell.length_a   1.000
_cell.length_b   1.000
_cell.length_c   1.000
_cell.angle_alpha   90.00
_cell.angle_beta   90.00
_cell.angle_gamma   90.00
#
_symmetry.space_group_name_H-M   'P 1'
#
loop_
_entity.id
_entity.type
_entity.pdbx_description
1 polymer ?
#
loop_
_entity_poly.entity_id
_entity_poly.type
_entity_poly.pdbx_seq_one_letter_code
_entity_poly.pdbx_strand_id
1 'polypeptide(L)'
;MEEQSLSHPISAFITKAALILLVIYTFAIPLVISPMTAANVFDFPKWLITIGTALIMIIFTGVYMILERKIILPAKRYLIPLVLLAGVLLISIFVNQPVIVTPFYGKSGLLLALIAIVFSSLVLIKDKIKPVLLAFIASSFLVSLMQILAFFEVLGKILTAPMYGQKIFTPVGSQVALLSFLIMALAATLVYSLKVKQVGQKVLLFVVAGLQTIALVFAVAQILPGQDATPRYLPYASGWSIAVDQLKNGKTAFLGVGPENFAMAFSKFRPVVLNQSDGWFIRFGASSNEWLTVFTTLGLVGLAAMILLALTFVKAALTGYKKSTAATAVSVAFVASLLITLIIPANTVLLAVFFIFGTLLLNLKKDKATVVESGLAIAPAAILILGSVILGVFVVRASMAEAAFGQSLQYAAENRGTDTYNAQIRAIQLNPYMQRYHLSYSNTNLALANALATKEKLTDDDRQKITQLISQSIREGKAAVALDPDNSNSWVNLAKIYRQLINFAQGADQWAITSYIQAIRLDNTNPQLRLDFGGLLYSLGRYEEAIDQFKQAIVLKPDYANAYYNLSNAYKQTGQNVQAYAAMQNVVQLIDPNSADHDKAVNELNELQKLLPAELQQATTAATKRESQLTEPEPTPTPRPTQVNFEEGEQQELAPEVENGFGELNQQEATPAAQVEGGEQ
;
A
#
# COMPACT_ATOMS: atom_id res chain seq x y z
N MET A 1 -1.91 17.40 -56.92
CA MET A 1 -3.30 17.64 -56.51
C MET A 1 -3.45 17.06 -55.13
N GLU A 2 -3.74 17.92 -54.16
CA GLU A 2 -4.01 17.54 -52.77
C GLU A 2 -5.26 16.65 -52.73
N GLU A 3 -5.11 15.39 -52.35
CA GLU A 3 -6.21 14.62 -51.76
C GLU A 3 -6.52 15.24 -50.39
N GLN A 4 -7.31 16.32 -50.38
CA GLN A 4 -8.16 16.63 -49.25
C GLN A 4 -9.18 15.49 -49.16
N SER A 5 -8.80 14.37 -48.54
CA SER A 5 -9.78 13.40 -48.08
C SER A 5 -10.71 14.15 -47.13
N LEU A 6 -11.96 14.39 -47.52
CA LEU A 6 -12.97 14.92 -46.61
C LEU A 6 -13.04 13.97 -45.41
N SER A 7 -12.35 14.33 -44.33
CA SER A 7 -12.48 13.61 -43.07
C SER A 7 -13.95 13.65 -42.70
N HIS A 8 -14.54 12.49 -42.41
CA HIS A 8 -15.95 12.41 -42.08
C HIS A 8 -16.24 13.44 -40.95
N PRO A 9 -17.27 14.30 -41.04
CA PRO A 9 -17.52 15.33 -40.02
C PRO A 9 -17.66 14.73 -38.61
N ILE A 10 -18.12 13.48 -38.53
CA ILE A 10 -18.18 12.68 -37.30
C ILE A 10 -16.77 12.33 -36.76
N SER A 11 -15.80 12.02 -37.61
CA SER A 11 -14.41 11.76 -37.20
C SER A 11 -13.76 13.00 -36.53
N ALA A 12 -14.00 14.18 -37.10
CA ALA A 12 -13.55 15.45 -36.51
C ALA A 12 -14.23 15.70 -35.14
N PHE A 13 -15.52 15.38 -35.02
CA PHE A 13 -16.22 15.43 -33.74
C PHE A 13 -15.62 14.48 -32.69
N ILE A 14 -15.33 13.23 -33.06
CA ILE A 14 -14.76 12.23 -32.15
C ILE A 14 -13.40 12.68 -31.60
N THR A 15 -12.50 13.17 -32.46
CA THR A 15 -11.18 13.65 -32.00
C THR A 15 -11.29 14.84 -31.04
N LYS A 16 -12.25 15.75 -31.27
CA LYS A 16 -12.55 16.87 -30.36
C LYS A 16 -13.16 16.37 -29.04
N ALA A 17 -14.09 15.43 -29.09
CA ALA A 17 -14.70 14.82 -27.91
C ALA A 17 -13.67 14.07 -27.06
N ALA A 18 -12.75 13.32 -27.68
CA ALA A 18 -11.64 12.64 -27.01
C ALA A 18 -10.71 13.63 -26.28
N LEU A 19 -10.38 14.76 -26.91
CA LEU A 19 -9.61 15.82 -26.25
C LEU A 19 -10.35 16.40 -25.04
N ILE A 20 -11.65 16.72 -25.19
CA ILE A 20 -12.47 17.26 -24.09
C ILE A 20 -12.51 16.26 -22.93
N LEU A 21 -12.71 14.98 -23.23
CA LEU A 21 -12.73 13.92 -22.22
C LEU A 21 -11.39 13.83 -21.47
N LEU A 22 -10.25 13.90 -22.17
CA LEU A 22 -8.93 13.90 -21.54
C LEU A 22 -8.70 15.15 -20.66
N VAL A 23 -9.20 16.31 -21.08
CA VAL A 23 -9.17 17.56 -20.30
C VAL A 23 -10.01 17.43 -19.02
N ILE A 24 -11.23 16.90 -19.13
CA ILE A 24 -12.12 16.65 -17.98
C ILE A 24 -11.47 15.66 -17.01
N TYR A 25 -10.93 14.55 -17.54
CA TYR A 25 -10.26 13.54 -16.72
C TYR A 25 -9.06 14.12 -15.96
N THR A 26 -8.20 14.88 -16.65
CA THR A 26 -7.02 15.52 -16.05
C THR A 26 -7.42 16.53 -14.97
N PHE A 27 -8.53 17.25 -15.16
CA PHE A 27 -9.05 18.17 -14.16
C PHE A 27 -9.65 17.42 -12.95
N ALA A 28 -10.39 16.35 -13.19
CA ALA A 28 -11.18 15.65 -12.17
C ALA A 28 -10.34 14.69 -11.31
N ILE A 29 -9.32 14.04 -11.86
CA ILE A 29 -8.60 12.95 -11.17
C ILE A 29 -8.05 13.29 -9.77
N PRO A 30 -7.50 14.50 -9.47
CA PRO A 30 -7.08 14.82 -8.10
C PRO A 30 -8.22 15.28 -7.17
N LEU A 31 -9.43 15.50 -7.72
CA LEU A 31 -10.58 16.07 -7.00
C LEU A 31 -11.65 15.01 -6.66
N VAL A 32 -11.75 13.93 -7.42
CA VAL A 32 -12.80 12.92 -7.23
C VAL A 32 -12.63 12.16 -5.91
N ILE A 33 -13.69 12.17 -5.11
CA ILE A 33 -13.87 11.44 -3.86
C ILE A 33 -15.31 10.92 -3.80
N SER A 34 -15.55 9.82 -3.08
CA SER A 34 -16.90 9.30 -2.87
C SER A 34 -17.05 8.77 -1.44
N PRO A 35 -17.85 9.44 -0.59
CA PRO A 35 -18.18 8.93 0.75
C PRO A 35 -18.97 7.62 0.70
N MET A 36 -19.66 7.35 -0.41
CA MET A 36 -20.47 6.13 -0.57
C MET A 36 -19.62 4.85 -0.64
N THR A 37 -18.33 4.95 -0.93
CA THR A 37 -17.39 3.82 -0.98
C THR A 37 -16.51 3.85 0.26
N ALA A 38 -17.13 3.79 1.44
CA ALA A 38 -16.46 4.02 2.74
C ALA A 38 -15.23 3.12 2.98
N ALA A 39 -15.16 1.93 2.38
CA ALA A 39 -14.01 1.04 2.45
C ALA A 39 -12.77 1.58 1.68
N ASN A 40 -12.98 2.44 0.68
CA ASN A 40 -11.94 3.12 -0.08
C ASN A 40 -12.48 4.43 -0.67
N VAL A 41 -12.50 5.49 0.15
CA VAL A 41 -13.12 6.79 -0.19
C VAL A 41 -12.35 7.55 -1.27
N PHE A 42 -11.04 7.29 -1.39
CA PHE A 42 -10.14 8.10 -2.21
C PHE A 42 -9.68 7.41 -3.49
N ASP A 43 -9.17 6.19 -3.43
CA ASP A 43 -8.57 5.53 -4.59
C ASP A 43 -9.62 4.88 -5.49
N PHE A 44 -10.61 4.20 -4.93
CA PHE A 44 -11.59 3.47 -5.72
C PHE A 44 -12.39 4.39 -6.68
N PRO A 45 -12.91 5.56 -6.26
CA PRO A 45 -13.53 6.52 -7.19
C PRO A 45 -12.60 6.99 -8.29
N LYS A 46 -11.30 7.16 -7.99
CA LYS A 46 -10.28 7.55 -8.99
C LYS A 46 -10.00 6.42 -9.98
N TRP A 47 -10.00 5.17 -9.53
CA TRP A 47 -9.92 3.99 -10.41
C TRP A 47 -11.12 3.94 -11.34
N LEU A 48 -12.34 4.12 -10.82
CA LEU A 48 -13.57 4.12 -11.62
C LEU A 48 -13.58 5.18 -12.71
N ILE A 49 -13.24 6.44 -12.40
CA ILE A 49 -13.22 7.49 -13.43
C ILE A 49 -12.10 7.25 -14.46
N THR A 50 -10.99 6.62 -14.06
CA THR A 50 -9.91 6.28 -14.98
C THR A 50 -10.32 5.14 -15.91
N ILE A 51 -10.92 4.07 -15.38
CA ILE A 51 -11.46 2.96 -16.16
C ILE A 51 -12.58 3.46 -17.08
N GLY A 52 -13.54 4.24 -16.57
CA GLY A 52 -14.62 4.82 -17.38
C GLY A 52 -14.10 5.70 -18.51
N THR A 53 -13.09 6.54 -18.25
CA THR A 53 -12.41 7.34 -19.28
C THR A 53 -11.76 6.44 -20.33
N ALA A 54 -11.05 5.39 -19.91
CA ALA A 54 -10.43 4.44 -20.83
C ALA A 54 -11.45 3.74 -21.72
N LEU A 55 -12.56 3.25 -21.16
CA LEU A 55 -13.63 2.59 -21.92
C LEU A 55 -14.21 3.51 -23.00
N ILE A 56 -14.50 4.76 -22.66
CA ILE A 56 -15.03 5.74 -23.64
C ILE A 56 -13.97 6.06 -24.71
N MET A 57 -12.70 6.22 -24.32
CA MET A 57 -11.60 6.46 -25.26
C MET A 57 -11.37 5.29 -26.23
N ILE A 58 -11.52 4.05 -25.76
CA ILE A 58 -11.46 2.83 -26.60
C ILE A 58 -12.62 2.83 -27.59
N ILE A 59 -13.84 3.14 -27.15
CA ILE A 59 -15.02 3.23 -28.03
C ILE A 59 -14.80 4.30 -29.10
N PHE A 60 -14.34 5.50 -28.71
CA PHE A 60 -13.99 6.56 -29.66
C PHE A 60 -12.93 6.11 -30.67
N THR A 61 -11.93 5.36 -30.23
CA THR A 61 -10.89 4.81 -31.10
C THR A 61 -11.46 3.81 -32.10
N GLY A 62 -12.31 2.88 -31.64
CA GLY A 62 -12.98 1.91 -32.52
C GLY A 62 -13.90 2.57 -33.55
N VAL A 63 -14.75 3.50 -33.12
CA VAL A 63 -15.65 4.24 -34.03
C VAL A 63 -14.84 5.06 -35.05
N TYR A 64 -13.77 5.72 -34.62
CA TYR A 64 -12.89 6.46 -35.51
C TYR A 64 -12.26 5.55 -36.59
N MET A 65 -11.77 4.36 -36.21
CA MET A 65 -11.23 3.38 -37.17
C MET A 65 -12.26 2.88 -38.18
N ILE A 66 -13.52 2.71 -37.75
CA ILE A 66 -14.64 2.31 -38.64
C ILE A 66 -14.95 3.41 -39.65
N LEU A 67 -15.10 4.66 -39.17
CA LEU A 67 -15.45 5.80 -40.02
C LEU A 67 -14.36 6.10 -41.06
N GLU A 68 -13.09 5.98 -40.66
CA GLU A 68 -11.94 6.21 -41.54
C GLU A 68 -11.58 4.98 -42.38
N ARG A 69 -12.23 3.82 -42.16
CA ARG A 69 -11.92 2.51 -42.78
C ARG A 69 -10.43 2.13 -42.69
N LYS A 70 -9.80 2.51 -41.59
CA LYS A 70 -8.35 2.43 -41.37
C LYS A 70 -8.06 1.87 -39.99
N ILE A 71 -7.19 0.87 -39.92
CA ILE A 71 -6.58 0.43 -38.67
C ILE A 71 -5.34 1.29 -38.44
N ILE A 72 -5.36 2.10 -37.38
CA ILE A 72 -4.30 3.04 -37.06
C ILE A 72 -3.57 2.55 -35.82
N LEU A 73 -2.31 2.15 -36.00
CA LEU A 73 -1.42 1.76 -34.92
C LEU A 73 -0.40 2.89 -34.67
N PRO A 74 -0.21 3.32 -33.41
CA PRO A 74 0.86 4.25 -33.06
C PRO A 74 2.22 3.76 -33.54
N ALA A 75 3.18 4.68 -33.69
CA ALA A 75 4.54 4.33 -34.11
C ALA A 75 5.12 3.20 -33.25
N LYS A 76 5.80 2.22 -33.88
CA LYS A 76 6.30 1.00 -33.21
C LYS A 76 7.10 1.29 -31.94
N ARG A 77 7.91 2.35 -31.94
CA ARG A 77 8.72 2.76 -30.79
C ARG A 77 7.91 3.18 -29.55
N TYR A 78 6.63 3.54 -29.73
CA TYR A 78 5.70 3.84 -28.63
C TYR A 78 4.84 2.64 -28.31
N LEU A 79 4.41 1.90 -29.34
CA LEU A 79 3.52 0.75 -29.20
C LEU A 79 4.18 -0.41 -28.45
N ILE A 80 5.46 -0.71 -28.75
CA ILE A 80 6.14 -1.88 -28.17
C ILE A 80 6.21 -1.80 -26.63
N PRO A 81 6.70 -0.71 -25.99
CA PRO A 81 6.73 -0.64 -24.53
C PRO A 81 5.33 -0.75 -23.89
N LEU A 82 4.30 -0.16 -24.51
CA LEU A 82 2.92 -0.22 -24.02
C LEU A 82 2.35 -1.64 -24.08
N VAL A 83 2.54 -2.33 -25.22
CA VAL A 83 2.06 -3.70 -25.42
C VAL A 83 2.82 -4.67 -24.52
N LEU A 84 4.13 -4.48 -24.33
CA LEU A 84 4.91 -5.29 -23.39
C LEU A 84 4.39 -5.13 -21.96
N LEU A 85 4.18 -3.90 -21.48
CA LEU A 85 3.69 -3.66 -20.12
C LEU A 85 2.27 -4.22 -19.93
N ALA A 86 1.36 -3.97 -20.88
CA ALA A 86 0.01 -4.53 -20.84
C ALA A 86 0.01 -6.06 -20.91
N GLY A 87 0.85 -6.63 -21.77
CA GLY A 87 0.99 -8.07 -21.94
C GLY A 87 1.47 -8.75 -20.66
N VAL A 88 2.52 -8.23 -20.02
CA VAL A 88 3.02 -8.77 -18.75
C VAL A 88 1.98 -8.61 -17.64
N LEU A 89 1.29 -7.46 -17.57
CA LEU A 89 0.18 -7.26 -16.62
C LEU A 89 -0.90 -8.32 -16.79
N LEU A 90 -1.39 -8.52 -18.02
CA LEU A 90 -2.43 -9.51 -18.32
C LEU A 90 -1.95 -10.94 -18.01
N ILE A 91 -0.77 -11.32 -18.50
CA ILE A 91 -0.20 -12.65 -18.24
C ILE A 91 -0.07 -12.88 -16.73
N SER A 92 0.45 -11.90 -15.98
CA SER A 92 0.59 -12.01 -14.52
C SER A 92 -0.77 -12.15 -13.82
N ILE A 93 -1.81 -11.45 -14.29
CA ILE A 93 -3.19 -11.64 -13.78
C ILE A 93 -3.65 -13.09 -13.99
N PHE A 94 -3.59 -13.60 -15.22
CA PHE A 94 -4.09 -14.96 -15.52
C PHE A 94 -3.28 -16.07 -14.85
N VAL A 95 -1.99 -15.83 -14.57
CA VAL A 95 -1.07 -16.83 -14.06
C VAL A 95 -0.97 -16.82 -12.53
N ASN A 96 -1.16 -15.67 -11.88
CA ASN A 96 -0.91 -15.49 -10.45
C ASN A 96 -2.16 -15.17 -9.62
N GLN A 97 -3.33 -14.98 -10.24
CA GLN A 97 -4.57 -14.66 -9.51
C GLN A 97 -5.54 -15.84 -9.55
N PRO A 98 -5.98 -16.37 -8.38
CA PRO A 98 -7.03 -17.38 -8.33
C PRO A 98 -8.34 -16.88 -8.95
N VAL A 99 -8.61 -15.59 -8.78
CA VAL A 99 -9.82 -14.93 -9.27
C VAL A 99 -9.47 -13.82 -10.25
N ILE A 100 -9.70 -14.07 -11.53
CA ILE A 100 -9.23 -13.23 -12.63
C ILE A 100 -9.97 -11.89 -12.72
N VAL A 101 -11.19 -11.80 -12.18
CA VAL A 101 -12.08 -10.64 -12.38
C VAL A 101 -11.75 -9.47 -11.45
N THR A 102 -11.31 -9.73 -10.22
CA THR A 102 -11.08 -8.68 -9.21
C THR A 102 -9.96 -7.69 -9.56
N PRO A 103 -8.82 -8.08 -10.18
CA PRO A 103 -7.75 -7.15 -10.53
C PRO A 103 -8.19 -6.05 -11.51
N PHE A 104 -9.20 -6.29 -12.34
CA PHE A 104 -9.69 -5.31 -13.33
C PHE A 104 -10.39 -4.09 -12.71
N TYR A 105 -10.75 -4.14 -11.42
CA TYR A 105 -11.26 -2.98 -10.68
C TYR A 105 -10.28 -2.52 -9.57
N GLY A 106 -9.07 -3.07 -9.56
CA GLY A 106 -7.96 -2.71 -8.65
C GLY A 106 -6.87 -1.86 -9.32
N LYS A 107 -5.65 -1.90 -8.78
CA LYS A 107 -4.49 -1.17 -9.33
C LYS A 107 -4.12 -1.66 -10.74
N SER A 108 -4.35 -2.93 -11.04
CA SER A 108 -4.13 -3.53 -12.37
C SER A 108 -5.08 -2.94 -13.41
N GLY A 109 -6.37 -2.85 -13.06
CA GLY A 109 -7.38 -2.18 -13.85
C GLY A 109 -7.03 -0.72 -14.12
N LEU A 110 -6.54 -0.01 -13.10
CA LEU A 110 -6.00 1.34 -13.26
C LEU A 110 -4.86 1.41 -14.29
N LEU A 111 -3.84 0.55 -14.18
CA LEU A 111 -2.70 0.55 -15.11
C LEU A 111 -3.11 0.20 -16.55
N LEU A 112 -3.98 -0.80 -16.73
CA LEU A 112 -4.53 -1.16 -18.04
C LEU A 112 -5.36 0.00 -18.63
N ALA A 113 -6.17 0.66 -17.81
CA ALA A 113 -6.94 1.84 -18.21
C ALA A 113 -6.03 3.00 -18.63
N LEU A 114 -4.96 3.28 -17.87
CA LEU A 114 -3.96 4.30 -18.24
C LEU A 114 -3.27 3.95 -19.57
N ILE A 115 -2.85 2.70 -19.77
CA ILE A 115 -2.26 2.24 -21.04
C ILE A 115 -3.25 2.42 -22.21
N ALA A 116 -4.52 2.09 -22.00
CA ALA A 116 -5.56 2.28 -23.01
C ALA A 116 -5.83 3.76 -23.31
N ILE A 117 -5.81 4.64 -22.31
CA ILE A 117 -5.88 6.10 -22.49
C ILE A 117 -4.69 6.58 -23.31
N VAL A 118 -3.47 6.11 -23.01
CA VAL A 118 -2.25 6.44 -23.79
C VAL A 118 -2.44 6.02 -25.24
N PHE A 119 -2.76 4.75 -25.48
CA PHE A 119 -2.95 4.22 -26.84
C PHE A 119 -3.99 5.03 -27.63
N SER A 120 -5.17 5.23 -27.04
CA SER A 120 -6.27 5.96 -27.68
C SER A 120 -5.90 7.42 -27.95
N SER A 121 -5.17 8.06 -27.02
CA SER A 121 -4.70 9.44 -27.19
C SER A 121 -3.67 9.58 -28.31
N LEU A 122 -2.79 8.58 -28.50
CA LEU A 122 -1.84 8.56 -29.62
C LEU A 122 -2.54 8.42 -30.99
N VAL A 123 -3.74 7.81 -31.02
CA VAL A 123 -4.55 7.67 -32.24
C VAL A 123 -5.39 8.93 -32.49
N LEU A 124 -6.10 9.41 -31.47
CA LEU A 124 -7.17 10.41 -31.61
C LEU A 124 -6.70 11.86 -31.43
N ILE A 125 -5.66 12.12 -30.63
CA ILE A 125 -5.30 13.47 -30.18
C ILE A 125 -3.92 13.85 -30.71
N LYS A 126 -3.82 14.88 -31.56
CA LYS A 126 -2.55 15.36 -32.14
C LYS A 126 -2.29 16.82 -31.80
N ASP A 127 -1.11 17.13 -31.29
CA ASP A 127 -0.62 18.51 -31.05
C ASP A 127 -1.52 19.39 -30.13
N LYS A 128 -2.21 18.80 -29.13
CA LYS A 128 -3.13 19.52 -28.20
C LYS A 128 -2.69 19.46 -26.74
N ILE A 129 -1.50 19.99 -26.44
CA ILE A 129 -0.92 19.95 -25.09
C ILE A 129 -1.47 21.02 -24.13
N LYS A 130 -1.75 22.23 -24.64
CA LYS A 130 -2.12 23.40 -23.82
C LYS A 130 -3.42 23.21 -23.02
N PRO A 131 -4.53 22.69 -23.60
CA PRO A 131 -5.78 22.51 -22.84
C PRO A 131 -5.62 21.55 -21.65
N VAL A 132 -4.88 20.46 -21.84
CA VAL A 132 -4.65 19.45 -20.80
C VAL A 132 -3.76 20.00 -19.68
N LEU A 133 -2.71 20.76 -20.04
CA LEU A 133 -1.89 21.48 -19.06
C LEU A 133 -2.71 22.49 -18.24
N LEU A 134 -3.59 23.27 -18.89
CA LEU A 134 -4.42 24.25 -18.17
C LEU A 134 -5.44 23.58 -17.25
N ALA A 135 -6.02 22.43 -17.64
CA ALA A 135 -6.87 21.63 -16.77
C ALA A 135 -6.11 21.12 -15.53
N PHE A 136 -4.88 20.63 -15.71
CA PHE A 136 -4.02 20.23 -14.60
C PHE A 136 -3.74 21.39 -13.64
N ILE A 137 -3.34 22.56 -14.16
CA ILE A 137 -3.10 23.75 -13.33
C ILE A 137 -4.39 24.19 -12.62
N ALA A 138 -5.53 24.22 -13.30
CA ALA A 138 -6.81 24.58 -12.71
C ALA A 138 -7.24 23.62 -11.58
N SER A 139 -7.05 22.30 -11.76
CA SER A 139 -7.32 21.32 -10.71
C SER A 139 -6.43 21.54 -9.48
N SER A 140 -5.15 21.87 -9.70
CA SER A 140 -4.20 22.11 -8.62
C SER A 140 -4.50 23.38 -7.82
N PHE A 141 -5.07 24.41 -8.45
CA PHE A 141 -5.58 25.57 -7.75
C PHE A 141 -6.70 25.18 -6.77
N LEU A 142 -7.68 24.37 -7.21
CA LEU A 142 -8.78 23.93 -6.35
C LEU A 142 -8.28 23.04 -5.20
N VAL A 143 -7.40 22.09 -5.49
CA VAL A 143 -6.76 21.25 -4.46
C VAL A 143 -5.99 22.10 -3.45
N SER A 144 -5.25 23.11 -3.90
CA SER A 144 -4.49 24.02 -3.02
C SER A 144 -5.43 24.81 -2.10
N LEU A 145 -6.54 25.33 -2.65
CA LEU A 145 -7.56 26.02 -1.87
C LEU A 145 -8.19 25.09 -0.82
N MET A 146 -8.54 23.86 -1.21
CA MET A 146 -9.11 22.87 -0.30
C MET A 146 -8.13 22.51 0.83
N GLN A 147 -6.84 22.33 0.55
CA GLN A 147 -5.82 22.08 1.58
C GLN A 147 -5.71 23.25 2.55
N ILE A 148 -5.69 24.50 2.05
CA ILE A 148 -5.61 25.69 2.91
C ILE A 148 -6.85 25.77 3.82
N LEU A 149 -8.05 25.55 3.28
CA LEU A 149 -9.29 25.56 4.05
C LEU A 149 -9.35 24.41 5.07
N ALA A 150 -8.85 23.22 4.72
CA ALA A 150 -8.79 22.07 5.62
C ALA A 150 -7.79 22.32 6.77
N PHE A 151 -6.63 22.90 6.47
CA PHE A 151 -5.61 23.21 7.47
C PHE A 151 -6.11 24.12 8.60
N PHE A 152 -7.02 25.06 8.26
CA PHE A 152 -7.68 25.96 9.21
C PHE A 152 -9.05 25.46 9.70
N GLU A 153 -9.42 24.21 9.38
CA GLU A 153 -10.71 23.59 9.77
C GLU A 153 -11.95 24.39 9.31
N VAL A 154 -11.78 25.21 8.27
CA VAL A 154 -12.87 25.98 7.64
C VAL A 154 -13.65 25.10 6.67
N LEU A 155 -12.98 24.12 6.05
CA LEU A 155 -13.59 23.27 5.04
C LEU A 155 -14.81 22.49 5.57
N GLY A 156 -14.74 21.95 6.79
CA GLY A 156 -15.85 21.25 7.44
C GLY A 156 -17.03 22.15 7.83
N LYS A 157 -16.83 23.46 7.87
CA LYS A 157 -17.92 24.45 8.08
C LYS A 157 -18.67 24.74 6.77
N ILE A 158 -18.02 24.51 5.63
CA ILE A 158 -18.59 24.70 4.30
C ILE A 158 -19.23 23.40 3.80
N LEU A 159 -18.57 22.27 4.04
CA LEU A 159 -18.99 20.94 3.60
C LEU A 159 -19.33 20.07 4.80
N THR A 160 -20.58 19.59 4.87
CA THR A 160 -21.16 19.00 6.09
C THR A 160 -20.77 17.54 6.37
N ALA A 161 -20.08 16.85 5.45
CA ALA A 161 -19.67 15.46 5.70
C ALA A 161 -18.49 15.40 6.69
N PRO A 162 -18.45 14.43 7.65
CA PRO A 162 -17.45 14.39 8.73
C PRO A 162 -15.99 14.44 8.27
N MET A 163 -15.68 13.82 7.13
CA MET A 163 -14.33 13.79 6.55
C MET A 163 -13.76 15.19 6.25
N TYR A 164 -14.60 16.18 5.94
CA TYR A 164 -14.15 17.53 5.62
C TYR A 164 -13.77 18.36 6.86
N GLY A 165 -14.15 17.91 8.06
CA GLY A 165 -13.73 18.52 9.32
C GLY A 165 -12.31 18.15 9.74
N GLN A 166 -11.67 17.18 9.09
CA GLN A 166 -10.33 16.74 9.45
C GLN A 166 -9.27 17.70 8.91
N LYS A 167 -8.35 18.15 9.78
CA LYS A 167 -7.26 19.06 9.41
C LYS A 167 -6.34 18.51 8.30
N ILE A 168 -6.17 17.19 8.28
CA ILE A 168 -5.33 16.47 7.30
C ILE A 168 -6.08 16.12 6.00
N PHE A 169 -7.33 16.58 5.85
CA PHE A 169 -8.14 16.24 4.69
C PHE A 169 -7.54 16.79 3.39
N THR A 170 -7.50 15.95 2.36
CA THR A 170 -7.20 16.34 0.99
C THR A 170 -7.94 15.44 0.01
N PRO A 171 -8.53 15.98 -1.09
CA PRO A 171 -9.22 15.15 -2.07
C PRO A 171 -8.27 14.20 -2.83
N VAL A 172 -6.96 14.49 -2.80
CA VAL A 172 -5.93 13.68 -3.46
C VAL A 172 -5.77 12.31 -2.78
N GLY A 173 -6.06 12.21 -1.48
CA GLY A 173 -5.95 10.97 -0.69
C GLY A 173 -5.21 11.19 0.62
N SER A 174 -3.87 11.11 0.58
CA SER A 174 -2.99 11.36 1.73
C SER A 174 -2.19 12.65 1.56
N GLN A 175 -1.60 13.14 2.67
CA GLN A 175 -0.74 14.33 2.62
C GLN A 175 0.52 14.12 1.76
N VAL A 176 1.06 12.90 1.68
CA VAL A 176 2.16 12.61 0.75
C VAL A 176 1.67 12.57 -0.70
N ALA A 177 0.47 12.04 -0.96
CA ALA A 177 -0.11 12.09 -2.30
C ALA A 177 -0.33 13.56 -2.74
N LEU A 178 -0.82 14.41 -1.82
CA LEU A 178 -0.93 15.84 -2.05
C LEU A 178 0.42 16.50 -2.35
N LEU A 179 1.45 16.22 -1.55
CA LEU A 179 2.80 16.76 -1.75
C LEU A 179 3.34 16.36 -3.13
N SER A 180 3.19 15.09 -3.53
CA SER A 180 3.59 14.63 -4.86
C SER A 180 2.89 15.41 -5.98
N PHE A 181 1.58 15.64 -5.84
CA PHE A 181 0.76 16.37 -6.81
C PHE A 181 1.14 17.85 -6.87
N LEU A 182 1.30 18.52 -5.73
CA LEU A 182 1.64 19.94 -5.66
C LEU A 182 3.05 20.23 -6.18
N ILE A 183 4.03 19.35 -5.96
CA ILE A 183 5.38 19.51 -6.54
C ILE A 183 5.31 19.51 -8.08
N MET A 184 4.60 18.53 -8.67
CA MET A 184 4.43 18.46 -10.13
C MET A 184 3.65 19.68 -10.67
N ALA A 185 2.59 20.08 -9.97
CA ALA A 185 1.75 21.21 -10.34
C ALA A 185 2.49 22.55 -10.27
N LEU A 186 3.23 22.79 -9.18
CA LEU A 186 4.02 23.99 -8.98
C LEU A 186 5.12 24.10 -10.04
N ALA A 187 5.83 23.01 -10.31
CA ALA A 187 6.86 22.97 -11.34
C ALA A 187 6.30 23.31 -12.74
N ALA A 188 5.17 22.72 -13.13
CA ALA A 188 4.48 23.08 -14.37
C ALA A 188 4.02 24.55 -14.39
N THR A 189 3.41 25.02 -13.30
CA THR A 189 2.81 26.36 -13.20
C THR A 189 3.86 27.45 -13.30
N LEU A 190 4.98 27.33 -12.59
CA LEU A 190 6.09 28.29 -12.62
C LEU A 190 6.76 28.32 -14.01
N VAL A 191 7.05 27.17 -14.60
CA VAL A 191 7.68 27.11 -15.93
C VAL A 191 6.75 27.73 -16.99
N TYR A 192 5.45 27.46 -16.90
CA TYR A 192 4.46 28.03 -17.80
C TYR A 192 4.31 29.54 -17.58
N SER A 193 4.23 30.01 -16.33
CA SER A 193 4.03 31.44 -15.99
C SER A 193 5.19 32.31 -16.47
N LEU A 194 6.44 31.87 -16.29
CA LEU A 194 7.64 32.62 -16.67
C LEU A 194 7.68 32.92 -18.17
N LYS A 195 7.19 31.98 -18.99
CA LYS A 195 7.26 32.01 -20.45
C LYS A 195 6.00 32.51 -21.15
N VAL A 196 4.88 32.70 -20.44
CA VAL A 196 3.66 33.29 -21.01
C VAL A 196 3.85 34.79 -21.25
N LYS A 197 3.48 35.27 -22.44
CA LYS A 197 3.63 36.68 -22.83
C LYS A 197 2.51 37.58 -22.30
N GLN A 198 1.28 37.06 -22.20
CA GLN A 198 0.12 37.84 -21.78
C GLN A 198 0.18 38.15 -20.28
N VAL A 199 0.26 39.44 -19.92
CA VAL A 199 0.48 39.90 -18.54
C VAL A 199 -0.62 39.40 -17.59
N GLY A 200 -1.89 39.55 -17.94
CA GLY A 200 -3.00 39.10 -17.09
C GLY A 200 -2.95 37.58 -16.80
N GLN A 201 -2.65 36.77 -17.81
CA GLN A 201 -2.48 35.33 -17.63
C GLN A 201 -1.24 35.01 -16.77
N LYS A 202 -0.13 35.74 -16.97
CA LYS A 202 1.09 35.59 -16.17
C LYS A 202 0.83 35.89 -14.70
N VAL A 203 0.15 37.00 -14.39
CA VAL A 203 -0.22 37.38 -13.01
C VAL A 203 -1.11 36.31 -12.38
N LEU A 204 -2.15 35.85 -13.06
CA LEU A 204 -3.03 34.78 -12.56
C LEU A 204 -2.24 33.51 -12.24
N LEU A 205 -1.32 33.10 -13.12
CA LEU A 205 -0.50 31.90 -12.89
C LEU A 205 0.46 32.07 -11.70
N PHE A 206 1.00 33.27 -11.45
CA PHE A 206 1.80 33.53 -10.25
C PHE A 206 0.96 33.48 -8.98
N VAL A 207 -0.29 33.94 -9.01
CA VAL A 207 -1.22 33.78 -7.88
C VAL A 207 -1.48 32.30 -7.61
N VAL A 208 -1.73 31.51 -8.65
CA VAL A 208 -1.91 30.04 -8.52
C VAL A 208 -0.64 29.39 -7.96
N ALA A 209 0.55 29.76 -8.43
CA ALA A 209 1.82 29.26 -7.90
C ALA A 209 2.03 29.64 -6.42
N GLY A 210 1.64 30.86 -6.02
CA GLY A 210 1.66 31.29 -4.62
C GLY A 210 0.76 30.42 -3.74
N LEU A 211 -0.47 30.16 -4.17
CA LEU A 211 -1.39 29.27 -3.44
C LEU A 211 -0.89 27.82 -3.36
N GLN A 212 -0.34 27.29 -4.46
CA GLN A 212 0.30 25.97 -4.46
C GLN A 212 1.46 25.89 -3.47
N THR A 213 2.24 26.97 -3.36
CA THR A 213 3.38 27.05 -2.43
C THR A 213 2.91 27.06 -0.99
N ILE A 214 1.89 27.85 -0.66
CA ILE A 214 1.28 27.88 0.69
C ILE A 214 0.70 26.50 1.04
N ALA A 215 -0.06 25.89 0.13
CA ALA A 215 -0.62 24.56 0.33
C ALA A 215 0.49 23.50 0.51
N LEU A 216 1.60 23.61 -0.22
CA LEU A 216 2.75 22.72 -0.08
C LEU A 216 3.42 22.87 1.29
N VAL A 217 3.58 24.10 1.79
CA VAL A 217 4.12 24.37 3.13
C VAL A 217 3.24 23.73 4.21
N PHE A 218 1.91 23.86 4.11
CA PHE A 218 0.98 23.22 5.04
C PHE A 218 1.02 21.69 4.95
N ALA A 219 1.11 21.12 3.75
CA ALA A 219 1.26 19.68 3.57
C ALA A 219 2.57 19.17 4.21
N VAL A 220 3.69 19.88 4.01
CA VAL A 220 4.98 19.55 4.65
C VAL A 220 4.87 19.62 6.18
N ALA A 221 4.26 20.67 6.72
CA ALA A 221 4.09 20.82 8.17
C ALA A 221 3.29 19.67 8.80
N GLN A 222 2.32 19.08 8.07
CA GLN A 222 1.48 17.99 8.56
C GLN A 222 2.15 16.61 8.50
N ILE A 223 3.25 16.44 7.76
CA ILE A 223 3.96 15.16 7.61
C ILE A 223 5.26 15.08 8.42
N LEU A 224 5.61 16.14 9.15
CA LEU A 224 6.79 16.15 10.02
C LEU A 224 6.66 15.11 11.15
N PRO A 225 7.78 14.58 11.69
CA PRO A 225 7.75 13.62 12.79
C PRO A 225 6.89 14.08 13.95
N GLY A 226 6.04 13.18 14.46
CA GLY A 226 5.11 13.46 15.56
C GLY A 226 3.75 14.04 15.14
N GLN A 227 3.54 14.29 13.84
CA GLN A 227 2.24 14.73 13.30
C GLN A 227 1.38 13.55 12.85
N ASP A 228 0.06 13.75 12.82
CA ASP A 228 -0.93 12.72 12.46
C ASP A 228 -0.73 12.14 11.04
N ALA A 229 -0.21 12.95 10.10
CA ALA A 229 0.00 12.52 8.73
C ALA A 229 1.44 12.06 8.44
N THR A 230 2.25 11.79 9.47
CA THR A 230 3.61 11.26 9.30
C THR A 230 3.57 9.96 8.48
N PRO A 231 4.22 9.92 7.30
CA PRO A 231 4.14 8.74 6.45
C PRO A 231 4.95 7.59 7.01
N ARG A 232 4.38 6.39 6.92
CA ARG A 232 5.07 5.14 7.23
C ARG A 232 5.27 4.39 5.93
N TYR A 233 6.52 4.28 5.50
CA TYR A 233 6.92 3.52 4.32
C TYR A 233 7.72 2.30 4.71
N LEU A 234 7.66 1.28 3.86
CA LEU A 234 8.54 0.15 3.95
C LEU A 234 9.99 0.64 3.78
N PRO A 235 10.92 0.36 4.70
CA PRO A 235 12.33 0.74 4.53
C PRO A 235 12.91 0.16 3.23
N TYR A 236 13.77 0.94 2.57
CA TYR A 236 14.34 0.58 1.26
C TYR A 236 15.05 -0.77 1.24
N ALA A 237 15.84 -1.07 2.27
CA ALA A 237 16.51 -2.35 2.41
C ALA A 237 15.50 -3.51 2.47
N SER A 238 14.38 -3.32 3.16
CA SER A 238 13.32 -4.33 3.26
C SER A 238 12.54 -4.47 1.95
N GLY A 239 12.23 -3.36 1.27
CA GLY A 239 11.61 -3.39 -0.06
C GLY A 239 12.46 -4.11 -1.10
N TRP A 240 13.78 -3.87 -1.06
CA TRP A 240 14.77 -4.59 -1.87
C TRP A 240 14.83 -6.08 -1.52
N SER A 241 14.94 -6.42 -0.24
CA SER A 241 15.00 -7.82 0.23
C SER A 241 13.79 -8.61 -0.26
N ILE A 242 12.58 -8.07 -0.11
CA ILE A 242 11.35 -8.72 -0.58
C ILE A 242 11.38 -8.92 -2.10
N ALA A 243 11.85 -7.93 -2.85
CA ALA A 243 11.91 -8.03 -4.30
C ALA A 243 12.92 -9.09 -4.79
N VAL A 244 14.08 -9.17 -4.14
CA VAL A 244 15.12 -10.18 -4.45
C VAL A 244 14.69 -11.58 -4.02
N ASP A 245 13.99 -11.72 -2.89
CA ASP A 245 13.52 -13.04 -2.43
C ASP A 245 12.53 -13.69 -3.40
N GLN A 246 11.77 -12.91 -4.18
CA GLN A 246 10.93 -13.44 -5.25
C GLN A 246 11.71 -14.14 -6.36
N LEU A 247 12.98 -13.77 -6.57
CA LEU A 247 13.81 -14.36 -7.63
C LEU A 247 14.15 -15.82 -7.34
N LYS A 248 14.00 -16.28 -6.10
CA LYS A 248 14.24 -17.67 -5.68
C LYS A 248 13.28 -18.67 -6.33
N ASN A 249 12.17 -18.21 -6.92
CA ASN A 249 11.24 -19.04 -7.67
C ASN A 249 11.16 -18.52 -9.12
N GLY A 250 11.41 -19.40 -10.10
CA GLY A 250 11.47 -19.02 -11.51
C GLY A 250 10.20 -18.36 -12.03
N LYS A 251 9.01 -18.81 -11.59
CA LYS A 251 7.72 -18.22 -12.01
C LYS A 251 7.61 -16.76 -11.54
N THR A 252 7.86 -16.52 -10.25
CA THR A 252 7.77 -15.18 -9.65
C THR A 252 8.94 -14.28 -10.05
N ALA A 253 10.09 -14.84 -10.44
CA ALA A 253 11.21 -14.06 -10.96
C ALA A 253 10.85 -13.30 -12.24
N PHE A 254 10.16 -13.96 -13.18
CA PHE A 254 9.80 -13.35 -14.47
C PHE A 254 8.50 -12.55 -14.44
N LEU A 255 7.45 -13.08 -13.79
CA LEU A 255 6.09 -12.52 -13.83
C LEU A 255 5.66 -11.83 -12.53
N GLY A 256 6.52 -11.85 -11.51
CA GLY A 256 6.20 -11.34 -10.18
C GLY A 256 5.15 -12.19 -9.46
N VAL A 257 4.70 -11.71 -8.31
CA VAL A 257 3.63 -12.37 -7.52
C VAL A 257 2.22 -12.03 -7.99
N GLY A 258 2.08 -11.16 -8.98
CA GLY A 258 0.80 -10.59 -9.40
C GLY A 258 0.65 -9.12 -8.97
N PRO A 259 0.03 -8.28 -9.82
CA PRO A 259 -0.09 -6.82 -9.61
C PRO A 259 -0.83 -6.39 -8.34
N GLU A 260 -1.75 -7.20 -7.81
CA GLU A 260 -2.49 -6.91 -6.58
C GLU A 260 -1.84 -7.53 -5.32
N ASN A 261 -0.80 -8.35 -5.48
CA ASN A 261 -0.35 -9.28 -4.45
C ASN A 261 0.86 -8.80 -3.65
N PHE A 262 1.20 -7.50 -3.71
CA PHE A 262 2.34 -6.98 -2.95
C PHE A 262 2.19 -7.27 -1.45
N ALA A 263 1.01 -7.08 -0.88
CA ALA A 263 0.78 -7.37 0.54
C ALA A 263 0.98 -8.86 0.90
N MET A 264 0.75 -9.78 -0.04
CA MET A 264 1.02 -11.22 0.14
C MET A 264 2.52 -11.49 0.05
N ALA A 265 3.20 -10.90 -0.93
CA ALA A 265 4.67 -10.93 -1.02
C ALA A 265 5.32 -10.37 0.25
N PHE A 266 4.81 -9.25 0.76
CA PHE A 266 5.26 -8.67 2.01
C PHE A 266 5.12 -9.68 3.14
N SER A 267 3.93 -10.22 3.41
CA SER A 267 3.73 -11.21 4.48
C SER A 267 4.68 -12.41 4.37
N LYS A 268 4.87 -12.93 3.16
CA LYS A 268 5.69 -14.13 2.94
C LYS A 268 7.19 -13.89 3.08
N PHE A 269 7.68 -12.74 2.65
CA PHE A 269 9.12 -12.41 2.58
C PHE A 269 9.50 -11.27 3.53
N ARG A 270 8.66 -10.99 4.51
CA ARG A 270 8.87 -9.94 5.50
C ARG A 270 10.18 -10.18 6.24
N PRO A 271 11.15 -9.23 6.24
CA PRO A 271 12.35 -9.37 7.04
C PRO A 271 12.07 -9.29 8.54
N VAL A 272 12.69 -10.17 9.33
CA VAL A 272 12.52 -10.25 10.80
C VAL A 272 12.89 -8.93 11.49
N VAL A 273 13.85 -8.17 10.94
CA VAL A 273 14.26 -6.86 11.49
C VAL A 273 13.11 -5.86 11.63
N LEU A 274 12.06 -5.99 10.80
CA LEU A 274 10.88 -5.11 10.90
C LEU A 274 10.09 -5.35 12.18
N ASN A 275 10.24 -6.49 12.86
CA ASN A 275 9.58 -6.77 14.12
C ASN A 275 10.07 -5.91 15.30
N GLN A 276 11.28 -5.34 15.16
CA GLN A 276 11.89 -4.44 16.13
C GLN A 276 11.48 -2.96 15.93
N SER A 277 10.68 -2.66 14.91
CA SER A 277 10.25 -1.29 14.63
C SER A 277 8.93 -0.95 15.30
N ASP A 278 8.69 0.33 15.60
CA ASP A 278 7.42 0.84 16.14
C ASP A 278 6.20 0.52 15.25
N GLY A 279 6.45 0.30 13.96
CA GLY A 279 5.46 -0.05 12.95
C GLY A 279 5.38 -1.54 12.64
N TRP A 280 5.88 -2.45 13.49
CA TRP A 280 5.97 -3.87 13.17
C TRP A 280 4.62 -4.54 12.85
N PHE A 281 3.49 -4.01 13.31
CA PHE A 281 2.18 -4.58 13.00
C PHE A 281 1.65 -4.12 11.62
N ILE A 282 2.33 -3.17 10.96
CA ILE A 282 1.90 -2.61 9.69
C ILE A 282 2.17 -3.61 8.58
N ARG A 283 1.11 -3.88 7.81
CA ARG A 283 1.19 -4.63 6.56
C ARG A 283 1.20 -3.67 5.38
N PHE A 284 2.32 -3.61 4.66
CA PHE A 284 2.46 -2.70 3.53
C PHE A 284 1.79 -3.25 2.27
N GLY A 285 1.01 -2.40 1.59
CA GLY A 285 0.37 -2.70 0.31
C GLY A 285 1.22 -2.35 -0.92
N ALA A 286 2.37 -1.73 -0.72
CA ALA A 286 3.34 -1.39 -1.76
C ALA A 286 4.77 -1.40 -1.16
N SER A 287 5.77 -1.43 -2.04
CA SER A 287 7.18 -1.40 -1.64
C SER A 287 7.61 -0.01 -1.17
N SER A 288 8.90 0.24 -1.03
CA SER A 288 9.47 1.54 -0.67
C SER A 288 9.27 2.60 -1.75
N ASN A 289 9.19 2.17 -3.02
CA ASN A 289 8.87 3.02 -4.16
C ASN A 289 8.08 2.25 -5.23
N GLU A 290 7.64 2.94 -6.29
CA GLU A 290 6.83 2.31 -7.34
C GLU A 290 7.62 1.28 -8.14
N TRP A 291 8.91 1.48 -8.34
CA TRP A 291 9.75 0.60 -9.15
C TRP A 291 10.03 -0.74 -8.48
N LEU A 292 10.29 -0.72 -7.17
CA LEU A 292 10.36 -1.94 -6.36
C LEU A 292 8.99 -2.61 -6.26
N THR A 293 7.90 -1.84 -6.23
CA THR A 293 6.54 -2.40 -6.27
C THR A 293 6.29 -3.13 -7.58
N VAL A 294 6.63 -2.52 -8.72
CA VAL A 294 6.54 -3.15 -10.05
C VAL A 294 7.46 -4.36 -10.14
N PHE A 295 8.67 -4.28 -9.60
CA PHE A 295 9.61 -5.39 -9.60
C PHE A 295 9.04 -6.60 -8.81
N THR A 296 8.53 -6.39 -7.61
CA THR A 296 7.93 -7.46 -6.81
C THR A 296 6.67 -8.03 -7.48
N THR A 297 5.82 -7.18 -8.03
CA THR A 297 4.49 -7.59 -8.50
C THR A 297 4.44 -8.08 -9.95
N LEU A 298 5.31 -7.59 -10.83
CA LEU A 298 5.39 -7.96 -12.24
C LEU A 298 6.72 -8.62 -12.66
N GLY A 299 7.64 -8.80 -11.71
CA GLY A 299 8.92 -9.47 -11.95
C GLY A 299 9.87 -8.67 -12.84
N LEU A 300 10.94 -9.34 -13.27
CA LEU A 300 11.97 -8.73 -14.12
C LEU A 300 11.42 -8.24 -15.46
N VAL A 301 10.48 -8.98 -16.06
CA VAL A 301 9.92 -8.63 -17.37
C VAL A 301 9.04 -7.38 -17.27
N GLY A 302 8.22 -7.28 -16.21
CA GLY A 302 7.40 -6.10 -15.96
C GLY A 302 8.23 -4.86 -15.63
N LEU A 303 9.27 -5.02 -14.81
CA LEU A 303 10.22 -3.96 -14.52
C LEU A 303 10.91 -3.46 -15.80
N ALA A 304 11.41 -4.37 -16.63
CA ALA A 304 12.03 -4.02 -17.91
C ALA A 304 11.04 -3.27 -18.84
N ALA A 305 9.78 -3.73 -18.94
CA ALA A 305 8.75 -3.06 -19.72
C ALA A 305 8.46 -1.64 -19.20
N MET A 306 8.39 -1.45 -17.88
CA MET A 306 8.19 -0.14 -17.26
C MET A 306 9.39 0.79 -17.49
N ILE A 307 10.62 0.28 -17.39
CA ILE A 307 11.86 1.03 -17.70
C ILE A 307 11.85 1.47 -19.16
N LEU A 308 11.54 0.57 -20.10
CA LEU A 308 11.46 0.89 -21.52
C LEU A 308 10.42 1.97 -21.83
N LEU A 309 9.26 1.92 -21.16
CA LEU A 309 8.23 2.94 -21.28
C LEU A 309 8.73 4.30 -20.75
N ALA A 310 9.32 4.32 -19.56
CA ALA A 310 9.86 5.55 -18.96
C ALA A 310 10.98 6.16 -19.82
N LEU A 311 11.91 5.36 -20.34
CA LEU A 311 12.95 5.82 -21.26
C LEU A 311 12.35 6.43 -22.54
N THR A 312 11.26 5.85 -23.05
CA THR A 312 10.53 6.37 -24.20
C THR A 312 9.92 7.75 -23.90
N PHE A 313 9.30 7.91 -22.74
CA PHE A 313 8.78 9.21 -22.28
C PHE A 313 9.89 10.24 -22.00
N VAL A 314 11.00 9.84 -21.37
CA VAL A 314 12.16 10.72 -21.14
C VAL A 314 12.73 11.23 -22.46
N LYS A 315 12.90 10.35 -23.45
CA LYS A 315 13.34 10.76 -24.79
C LYS A 315 12.35 11.72 -25.45
N ALA A 316 11.05 11.56 -25.20
CA ALA A 316 10.03 12.49 -25.68
C ALA A 316 10.11 13.85 -24.96
N ALA A 317 10.31 13.87 -23.64
CA ALA A 317 10.50 15.09 -22.86
C ALA A 317 11.73 15.89 -23.32
N LEU A 318 12.89 15.23 -23.44
CA LEU A 318 14.16 15.84 -23.87
C LEU A 318 14.10 16.45 -25.28
N THR A 319 13.20 15.98 -26.14
CA THR A 319 13.05 16.48 -27.50
C THR A 319 11.85 17.43 -27.66
N GLY A 320 10.82 17.27 -26.83
CA GLY A 320 9.60 18.07 -26.84
C GLY A 320 9.74 19.40 -26.08
N TYR A 321 10.62 19.49 -25.07
CA TYR A 321 10.67 20.64 -24.16
C TYR A 321 10.90 21.99 -24.85
N LYS A 322 11.55 22.01 -26.01
CA LYS A 322 11.84 23.22 -26.81
C LYS A 322 10.71 23.63 -27.76
N LYS A 323 9.69 22.80 -27.97
CA LYS A 323 8.67 23.03 -29.02
C LYS A 323 7.66 24.13 -28.70
N SER A 324 7.30 24.28 -27.43
CA SER A 324 6.38 25.33 -26.97
C SER A 324 6.53 25.55 -25.47
N THR A 325 6.04 26.68 -24.97
CA THR A 325 5.96 26.98 -23.53
C THR A 325 5.22 25.89 -22.75
N ALA A 326 4.10 25.40 -23.28
CA ALA A 326 3.34 24.31 -22.66
C ALA A 326 4.11 22.98 -22.66
N ALA A 327 4.84 22.69 -23.75
CA ALA A 327 5.69 21.49 -23.82
C ALA A 327 6.85 21.55 -22.82
N THR A 328 7.47 22.72 -22.59
CA THR A 328 8.48 22.85 -21.52
C THR A 328 7.86 22.54 -20.15
N ALA A 329 6.71 23.14 -19.83
CA ALA A 329 6.05 22.94 -18.53
C ALA A 329 5.65 21.48 -18.28
N VAL A 330 5.05 20.83 -19.27
CA VAL A 330 4.70 19.39 -19.21
C VAL A 330 5.94 18.52 -19.08
N SER A 331 7.04 18.86 -19.77
CA SER A 331 8.31 18.09 -19.65
C SER A 331 8.88 18.15 -18.24
N VAL A 332 8.88 19.33 -17.61
CA VAL A 332 9.39 19.50 -16.24
C VAL A 332 8.50 18.75 -15.23
N ALA A 333 7.18 18.86 -15.34
CA ALA A 333 6.27 18.13 -14.46
C ALA A 333 6.32 16.61 -14.68
N PHE A 334 6.55 16.14 -15.91
CA PHE A 334 6.82 14.72 -16.19
C PHE A 334 8.12 14.24 -15.53
N VAL A 335 9.21 15.03 -15.60
CA VAL A 335 10.45 14.67 -14.92
C VAL A 335 10.23 14.62 -13.40
N ALA A 336 9.52 15.60 -12.84
CA ALA A 336 9.15 15.58 -11.43
C ALA A 336 8.34 14.33 -11.07
N SER A 337 7.35 13.94 -11.89
CA SER A 337 6.56 12.73 -11.65
C SER A 337 7.42 11.46 -11.66
N LEU A 338 8.31 11.33 -12.66
CA LEU A 338 9.25 10.21 -12.74
C LEU A 338 10.17 10.14 -11.50
N LEU A 339 10.77 11.26 -11.09
CA LEU A 339 11.63 11.32 -9.92
C LEU A 339 10.87 10.93 -8.64
N ILE A 340 9.64 11.39 -8.48
CA ILE A 340 8.82 11.03 -7.31
C ILE A 340 8.51 9.53 -7.30
N THR A 341 8.22 8.90 -8.45
CA THR A 341 7.98 7.44 -8.49
C THR A 341 9.20 6.61 -8.08
N LEU A 342 10.41 7.16 -8.23
CA LEU A 342 11.67 6.53 -7.77
C LEU A 342 11.87 6.64 -6.26
N ILE A 343 11.19 7.58 -5.60
CA ILE A 343 11.38 7.90 -4.18
C ILE A 343 10.24 7.38 -3.30
N ILE A 344 9.02 7.31 -3.82
CA ILE A 344 7.85 6.87 -3.06
C ILE A 344 6.95 5.94 -3.88
N PRO A 345 6.07 5.15 -3.24
CA PRO A 345 5.07 4.35 -3.94
C PRO A 345 4.10 5.26 -4.68
N ALA A 346 3.71 4.88 -5.91
CA ALA A 346 2.86 5.75 -6.69
C ALA A 346 1.39 5.63 -6.28
N ASN A 347 0.82 6.76 -5.90
CA ASN A 347 -0.63 6.91 -5.77
C ASN A 347 -1.30 7.05 -7.15
N THR A 348 -2.62 6.93 -7.18
CA THR A 348 -3.42 6.97 -8.40
C THR A 348 -3.21 8.25 -9.22
N VAL A 349 -3.10 9.41 -8.56
CA VAL A 349 -2.91 10.71 -9.23
C VAL A 349 -1.51 10.83 -9.82
N LEU A 350 -0.47 10.37 -9.10
CA LEU A 350 0.91 10.36 -9.59
C LEU A 350 1.05 9.49 -10.85
N LEU A 351 0.46 8.29 -10.85
CA LEU A 351 0.44 7.42 -12.03
C LEU A 351 -0.31 8.08 -13.20
N ALA A 352 -1.49 8.67 -12.96
CA ALA A 352 -2.24 9.36 -13.99
C ALA A 352 -1.42 10.49 -14.65
N VAL A 353 -0.77 11.35 -13.84
CA VAL A 353 0.08 12.43 -14.35
C VAL A 353 1.28 11.87 -15.13
N PHE A 354 1.96 10.84 -14.63
CA PHE A 354 3.07 10.18 -15.32
C PHE A 354 2.68 9.69 -16.72
N PHE A 355 1.58 8.94 -16.84
CA PHE A 355 1.12 8.41 -18.13
C PHE A 355 0.57 9.50 -19.06
N ILE A 356 -0.27 10.42 -18.57
CA ILE A 356 -0.85 11.48 -19.40
C ILE A 356 0.24 12.39 -19.94
N PHE A 357 1.16 12.88 -19.09
CA PHE A 357 2.19 13.83 -19.52
C PHE A 357 3.21 13.16 -20.43
N GLY A 358 3.60 11.91 -20.15
CA GLY A 358 4.38 11.10 -21.08
C GLY A 358 3.74 11.02 -22.46
N THR A 359 2.43 10.74 -22.52
CA THR A 359 1.65 10.65 -23.77
C THR A 359 1.60 11.97 -24.54
N LEU A 360 1.33 13.08 -23.85
CA LEU A 360 1.28 14.41 -24.47
C LEU A 360 2.61 14.75 -25.14
N LEU A 361 3.74 14.36 -24.54
CA LEU A 361 5.07 14.58 -25.11
C LEU A 361 5.34 13.70 -26.33
N LEU A 362 4.87 12.45 -26.35
CA LEU A 362 4.95 11.59 -27.53
C LEU A 362 4.16 12.18 -28.72
N ASN A 363 2.99 12.74 -28.44
CA ASN A 363 2.12 13.39 -29.43
C ASN A 363 2.71 14.66 -30.06
N LEU A 364 3.79 15.21 -29.51
CA LEU A 364 4.49 16.34 -30.13
C LEU A 364 5.33 15.92 -31.34
N LYS A 365 5.68 14.64 -31.48
CA LYS A 365 6.47 14.15 -32.62
C LYS A 365 5.55 13.59 -33.70
N LYS A 366 5.77 14.06 -34.93
CA LYS A 366 5.09 13.56 -36.13
C LYS A 366 5.72 12.25 -36.63
N ASP A 367 5.72 11.23 -35.79
CA ASP A 367 6.10 9.91 -36.27
C ASP A 367 5.03 9.34 -37.18
N LYS A 368 5.47 8.56 -38.16
CA LYS A 368 4.55 7.82 -39.01
C LYS A 368 3.89 6.70 -38.20
N ALA A 369 2.59 6.85 -37.99
CA ALA A 369 1.73 5.76 -37.55
C ALA A 369 1.71 4.67 -38.63
N THR A 370 1.53 3.41 -38.22
CA THR A 370 1.26 2.33 -39.18
C THR A 370 -0.23 2.37 -39.48
N VAL A 371 -0.58 2.64 -40.73
CA VAL A 371 -1.98 2.71 -41.18
C VAL A 371 -2.19 1.55 -42.14
N VAL A 372 -3.14 0.69 -41.82
CA VAL A 372 -3.58 -0.40 -42.70
C VAL A 372 -4.96 -0.04 -43.21
N GLU A 373 -5.07 0.27 -44.50
CA GLU A 373 -6.36 0.45 -45.16
C GLU A 373 -7.04 -0.91 -45.29
N SER A 374 -8.20 -1.06 -44.67
CA SER A 374 -8.88 -2.35 -44.66
C SER A 374 -10.35 -2.20 -44.35
N GLY A 375 -11.20 -2.77 -45.22
CA GLY A 375 -12.63 -2.96 -44.93
C GLY A 375 -12.87 -3.86 -43.72
N LEU A 376 -11.85 -4.60 -43.26
CA LEU A 376 -11.90 -5.44 -42.06
C LEU A 376 -11.66 -4.65 -40.77
N ALA A 377 -11.45 -3.33 -40.80
CA ALA A 377 -11.33 -2.49 -39.60
C ALA A 377 -12.55 -2.61 -38.64
N ILE A 378 -13.70 -3.05 -39.17
CA ILE A 378 -14.93 -3.31 -38.41
C ILE A 378 -14.72 -4.38 -37.34
N ALA A 379 -14.03 -5.48 -37.65
CA ALA A 379 -13.87 -6.59 -36.71
C ALA A 379 -13.07 -6.24 -35.44
N PRO A 380 -11.83 -5.69 -35.51
CA PRO A 380 -11.09 -5.28 -34.32
C PRO A 380 -11.78 -4.12 -33.57
N ALA A 381 -12.41 -3.19 -34.28
CA ALA A 381 -13.17 -2.11 -33.66
C ALA A 381 -14.40 -2.63 -32.90
N ALA A 382 -15.13 -3.60 -33.47
CA ALA A 382 -16.26 -4.23 -32.80
C ALA A 382 -15.83 -4.98 -31.53
N ILE A 383 -14.68 -5.66 -31.55
CA ILE A 383 -14.10 -6.32 -30.36
C ILE A 383 -13.80 -5.29 -29.26
N LEU A 384 -13.17 -4.16 -29.62
CA LEU A 384 -12.87 -3.08 -28.69
C LEU A 384 -14.15 -2.50 -28.05
N ILE A 385 -15.18 -2.24 -28.86
CA ILE A 385 -16.45 -1.67 -28.38
C ILE A 385 -17.20 -2.68 -27.51
N LEU A 386 -17.37 -3.91 -27.98
CA LEU A 386 -18.08 -4.96 -27.24
C LEU A 386 -17.36 -5.30 -25.93
N GLY A 387 -16.04 -5.46 -25.97
CA GLY A 387 -15.22 -5.67 -24.78
C GLY A 387 -15.36 -4.53 -23.76
N SER A 388 -15.43 -3.29 -24.24
CA SER A 388 -15.62 -2.12 -23.39
C SER A 388 -17.00 -2.09 -22.73
N VAL A 389 -18.05 -2.46 -23.47
CA VAL A 389 -19.43 -2.56 -22.93
C VAL A 389 -19.51 -3.66 -21.87
N ILE A 390 -18.96 -4.84 -22.16
CA ILE A 390 -18.94 -5.97 -21.21
C ILE A 390 -18.19 -5.56 -19.94
N LEU A 391 -16.97 -5.01 -20.06
CA LEU A 391 -16.20 -4.57 -18.91
C LEU A 391 -16.95 -3.48 -18.13
N GLY A 392 -17.60 -2.54 -18.82
CA GLY A 392 -18.42 -1.50 -18.20
C GLY A 392 -19.54 -2.06 -17.30
N VAL A 393 -20.23 -3.12 -17.72
CA VAL A 393 -21.26 -3.78 -16.89
C VAL A 393 -20.66 -4.31 -15.60
N PHE A 394 -19.48 -4.96 -15.67
CA PHE A 394 -18.83 -5.46 -14.46
C PHE A 394 -18.28 -4.33 -13.56
N VAL A 395 -17.75 -3.24 -14.13
CA VAL A 395 -17.34 -2.05 -13.36
C VAL A 395 -18.52 -1.49 -12.58
N VAL A 396 -19.69 -1.35 -13.21
CA VAL A 396 -20.90 -0.86 -12.55
C VAL A 396 -21.34 -1.79 -11.42
N ARG A 397 -21.34 -3.11 -11.66
CA ARG A 397 -21.63 -4.10 -10.61
C ARG A 397 -20.65 -4.04 -9.44
N ALA A 398 -19.36 -3.94 -9.72
CA ALA A 398 -18.31 -3.81 -8.70
C ALA A 398 -18.49 -2.51 -7.88
N SER A 399 -18.88 -1.42 -8.53
CA SER A 399 -19.15 -0.14 -7.88
C SER A 399 -20.36 -0.21 -6.95
N MET A 400 -21.45 -0.85 -7.39
CA MET A 400 -22.63 -1.07 -6.55
C MET A 400 -22.31 -2.00 -5.37
N ALA A 401 -21.46 -3.00 -5.58
CA ALA A 401 -21.02 -3.90 -4.50
C ALA A 401 -20.20 -3.15 -3.45
N GLU A 402 -19.26 -2.29 -3.88
CA GLU A 402 -18.45 -1.49 -2.97
C GLU A 402 -19.28 -0.47 -2.19
N ALA A 403 -20.30 0.12 -2.84
CA ALA A 403 -21.23 1.01 -2.16
C ALA A 403 -22.06 0.28 -1.08
N ALA A 404 -22.57 -0.92 -1.40
CA ALA A 404 -23.28 -1.74 -0.43
C ALA A 404 -22.36 -2.16 0.74
N PHE A 405 -21.10 -2.51 0.45
CA PHE A 405 -20.13 -2.83 1.48
C PHE A 405 -19.78 -1.62 2.35
N GLY A 406 -19.56 -0.45 1.74
CA GLY A 406 -19.35 0.80 2.46
C GLY A 406 -20.49 1.15 3.40
N GLN A 407 -21.74 0.99 2.96
CA GLN A 407 -22.93 1.13 3.81
C GLN A 407 -22.91 0.14 4.99
N SER A 408 -22.50 -1.11 4.76
CA SER A 408 -22.40 -2.09 5.85
C SER A 408 -21.42 -1.66 6.94
N LEU A 409 -20.30 -1.03 6.58
CA LEU A 409 -19.32 -0.53 7.54
C LEU A 409 -19.88 0.64 8.35
N GLN A 410 -20.65 1.53 7.72
CA GLN A 410 -21.36 2.60 8.42
C GLN A 410 -22.39 2.03 9.40
N TYR A 411 -23.23 1.08 8.98
CA TYR A 411 -24.18 0.42 9.86
C TYR A 411 -23.50 -0.30 11.03
N ALA A 412 -22.35 -0.92 10.79
CA ALA A 412 -21.57 -1.55 11.85
C ALA A 412 -21.07 -0.52 12.88
N ALA A 413 -20.60 0.65 12.42
CA ALA A 413 -20.18 1.75 13.30
C ALA A 413 -21.36 2.34 14.10
N GLU A 414 -22.56 2.31 13.54
CA GLU A 414 -23.81 2.71 14.21
C GLU A 414 -24.41 1.60 15.10
N ASN A 415 -23.72 0.46 15.29
CA ASN A 415 -24.19 -0.74 16.01
C ASN A 415 -25.49 -1.36 15.44
N ARG A 416 -25.75 -1.19 14.15
CA ARG A 416 -26.92 -1.71 13.44
C ARG A 416 -26.64 -3.07 12.80
N GLY A 417 -26.65 -4.12 13.61
CA GLY A 417 -26.25 -5.48 13.21
C GLY A 417 -27.03 -6.08 12.03
N THR A 418 -28.36 -5.98 12.03
CA THR A 418 -29.22 -6.52 10.95
C THR A 418 -28.99 -5.80 9.63
N ASP A 419 -28.85 -4.47 9.67
CA ASP A 419 -28.60 -3.67 8.47
C ASP A 419 -27.20 -3.95 7.91
N THR A 420 -26.21 -4.12 8.80
CA THR A 420 -24.85 -4.55 8.44
C THR A 420 -24.88 -5.89 7.70
N TYR A 421 -25.56 -6.88 8.28
CA TYR A 421 -25.73 -8.22 7.70
C TYR A 421 -26.37 -8.17 6.30
N ASN A 422 -27.47 -7.42 6.14
CA ASN A 422 -28.17 -7.31 4.86
C ASN A 422 -27.35 -6.58 3.78
N ALA A 423 -26.63 -5.52 4.17
CA ALA A 423 -25.78 -4.77 3.26
C ALA A 423 -24.57 -5.61 2.78
N GLN A 424 -23.99 -6.43 3.65
CA GLN A 424 -22.93 -7.39 3.28
C GLN A 424 -23.44 -8.45 2.29
N ILE A 425 -24.65 -9.00 2.50
CA ILE A 425 -25.27 -9.93 1.53
C ILE A 425 -25.40 -9.27 0.16
N ARG A 426 -25.91 -8.03 0.12
CA ARG A 426 -26.05 -7.29 -1.14
C ARG A 426 -24.70 -7.10 -1.83
N ALA A 427 -23.64 -6.79 -1.09
CA ALA A 427 -22.29 -6.67 -1.63
C ALA A 427 -21.81 -7.99 -2.26
N ILE A 428 -22.00 -9.11 -1.57
CA ILE A 428 -21.65 -10.47 -2.04
C ILE A 428 -22.45 -10.85 -3.29
N GLN A 429 -23.76 -10.59 -3.32
CA GLN A 429 -24.61 -10.87 -4.49
C GLN A 429 -24.16 -10.09 -5.74
N LEU A 430 -23.75 -8.84 -5.54
CA LEU A 430 -23.29 -7.97 -6.63
C LEU A 430 -21.90 -8.37 -7.13
N ASN A 431 -21.00 -8.73 -6.22
CA ASN A 431 -19.64 -9.18 -6.51
C ASN A 431 -19.17 -10.29 -5.54
N PRO A 432 -19.41 -11.57 -5.87
CA PRO A 432 -19.08 -12.72 -5.01
C PRO A 432 -17.59 -13.10 -5.05
N TYR A 433 -16.78 -12.34 -5.78
CA TYR A 433 -15.37 -12.63 -5.99
C TYR A 433 -14.47 -11.87 -5.03
N MET A 434 -15.04 -10.96 -4.23
CA MET A 434 -14.27 -10.09 -3.35
C MET A 434 -14.12 -10.71 -1.96
N GLN A 435 -12.93 -11.26 -1.70
CA GLN A 435 -12.59 -11.97 -0.47
C GLN A 435 -12.93 -11.21 0.82
N ARG A 436 -12.72 -9.89 0.87
CA ARG A 436 -13.02 -9.08 2.08
C ARG A 436 -14.51 -9.06 2.46
N TYR A 437 -15.41 -9.22 1.49
CA TYR A 437 -16.85 -9.24 1.79
C TYR A 437 -17.21 -10.51 2.53
N HIS A 438 -16.70 -11.65 2.06
CA HIS A 438 -16.87 -12.96 2.72
C HIS A 438 -16.23 -12.97 4.10
N LEU A 439 -15.04 -12.39 4.26
CA LEU A 439 -14.41 -12.21 5.57
C LEU A 439 -15.30 -11.41 6.52
N SER A 440 -15.71 -10.21 6.13
CA SER A 440 -16.51 -9.33 6.98
C SER A 440 -17.85 -9.97 7.34
N TYR A 441 -18.52 -10.58 6.36
CA TYR A 441 -19.78 -11.28 6.56
C TYR A 441 -19.62 -12.50 7.48
N SER A 442 -18.54 -13.28 7.35
CA SER A 442 -18.27 -14.41 8.26
C SER A 442 -18.10 -13.96 9.72
N ASN A 443 -17.42 -12.83 9.95
CA ASN A 443 -17.25 -12.24 11.28
C ASN A 443 -18.55 -11.68 11.84
N THR A 444 -19.34 -10.98 11.02
CA THR A 444 -20.65 -10.46 11.43
C THR A 444 -21.59 -11.60 11.83
N ASN A 445 -21.63 -12.69 11.07
CA ASN A 445 -22.40 -13.88 11.43
C ASN A 445 -21.98 -14.47 12.78
N LEU A 446 -20.68 -14.60 13.01
CA LEU A 446 -20.16 -15.13 14.27
C LEU A 446 -20.50 -14.20 15.45
N ALA A 447 -20.35 -12.90 15.28
CA ALA A 447 -20.69 -11.91 16.30
C ALA A 447 -22.19 -11.94 16.65
N LEU A 448 -23.08 -12.03 15.65
CA LEU A 448 -24.52 -12.15 15.87
C LEU A 448 -24.88 -13.47 16.57
N ALA A 449 -24.24 -14.58 16.21
CA ALA A 449 -24.44 -15.86 16.89
C ALA A 449 -24.05 -15.77 18.37
N ASN A 450 -22.90 -15.16 18.67
CA ASN A 450 -22.44 -14.97 20.04
C ASN A 450 -23.39 -14.06 20.84
N ALA A 451 -23.87 -12.97 20.24
CA ALA A 451 -24.82 -12.07 20.89
C ALA A 451 -26.17 -12.74 21.21
N LEU A 452 -26.62 -13.68 20.37
CA LEU A 452 -27.81 -14.49 20.66
C LEU A 452 -27.53 -15.51 21.77
N ALA A 453 -26.35 -16.12 21.78
CA ALA A 453 -25.96 -17.13 22.76
C ALA A 453 -25.86 -16.58 24.20
N THR A 454 -25.65 -15.28 24.37
CA THR A 454 -25.58 -14.62 25.70
C THR A 454 -26.93 -14.32 26.33
N LYS A 455 -28.06 -14.60 25.64
CA LYS A 455 -29.40 -14.43 26.24
C LYS A 455 -29.58 -15.38 27.43
N GLU A 456 -30.17 -14.87 28.52
CA GLU A 456 -30.42 -15.66 29.74
C GLU A 456 -31.26 -16.92 29.50
N LYS A 457 -32.23 -16.84 28.57
CA LYS A 457 -33.06 -17.97 28.15
C LYS A 457 -33.09 -18.07 26.64
N LEU A 458 -32.51 -19.16 26.12
CA LEU A 458 -32.48 -19.46 24.69
C LEU A 458 -33.75 -20.20 24.28
N THR A 459 -34.52 -19.60 23.36
CA THR A 459 -35.66 -20.25 22.70
C THR A 459 -35.18 -21.24 21.62
N ASP A 460 -36.05 -22.13 21.15
CA ASP A 460 -35.71 -23.03 20.04
C ASP A 460 -35.38 -22.27 18.74
N ASP A 461 -36.08 -21.15 18.50
CA ASP A 461 -35.79 -20.23 17.40
C ASP A 461 -34.39 -19.59 17.55
N ASP A 462 -34.00 -19.18 18.76
CA ASP A 462 -32.64 -18.67 19.01
C ASP A 462 -31.58 -19.73 18.71
N ARG A 463 -31.78 -20.99 19.15
CA ARG A 463 -30.86 -22.10 18.89
C ARG A 463 -30.74 -22.39 17.39
N GLN A 464 -31.87 -22.36 16.66
CA GLN A 464 -31.88 -22.54 15.21
C GLN A 464 -31.13 -21.40 14.49
N LYS A 465 -31.37 -20.15 14.89
CA LYS A 465 -30.68 -18.98 14.34
C LYS A 465 -29.17 -19.01 14.60
N ILE A 466 -28.76 -19.34 15.83
CA ILE A 466 -27.34 -19.50 16.18
C ILE A 466 -26.69 -20.55 15.26
N THR A 467 -27.33 -21.70 15.09
CA THR A 467 -26.83 -22.78 14.22
C THR A 467 -26.70 -22.32 12.76
N GLN A 468 -27.68 -21.57 12.26
CA GLN A 468 -27.66 -21.02 10.90
C GLN A 468 -26.54 -19.99 10.71
N LEU A 469 -26.39 -19.04 11.63
CA LEU A 469 -25.36 -18.01 11.60
C LEU A 469 -23.96 -18.62 11.70
N ILE A 470 -23.74 -19.59 12.57
CA ILE A 470 -22.48 -20.34 12.64
C ILE A 470 -22.20 -21.04 11.31
N SER A 471 -23.19 -21.74 10.75
CA SER A 471 -23.03 -22.44 9.48
C SER A 471 -22.70 -21.49 8.33
N GLN A 472 -23.33 -20.31 8.31
CA GLN A 472 -23.02 -19.23 7.36
C GLN A 472 -21.59 -18.74 7.58
N SER A 473 -21.19 -18.43 8.82
CA SER A 473 -19.84 -17.99 9.15
C SER A 473 -18.77 -18.95 8.61
N ILE A 474 -18.92 -20.26 8.83
CA ILE A 474 -17.99 -21.28 8.31
C ILE A 474 -17.94 -21.28 6.78
N ARG A 475 -19.11 -21.27 6.11
CA ARG A 475 -19.17 -21.29 4.63
C ARG A 475 -18.46 -20.09 4.04
N GLU A 476 -18.69 -18.92 4.60
CA GLU A 476 -18.15 -17.65 4.12
C GLU A 476 -16.67 -17.51 4.47
N GLY A 477 -16.24 -18.00 5.64
CA GLY A 477 -14.83 -18.13 5.98
C GLY A 477 -14.06 -19.05 5.01
N LYS A 478 -14.67 -20.19 4.62
CA LYS A 478 -14.11 -21.07 3.59
C LYS A 478 -14.10 -20.42 2.21
N ALA A 479 -15.15 -19.68 1.84
CA ALA A 479 -15.20 -18.93 0.58
C ALA A 479 -14.09 -17.88 0.52
N ALA A 480 -13.83 -17.15 1.60
CA ALA A 480 -12.73 -16.20 1.69
C ALA A 480 -11.36 -16.85 1.44
N VAL A 481 -11.11 -18.04 2.03
CA VAL A 481 -9.89 -18.81 1.77
C VAL A 481 -9.83 -19.33 0.32
N ALA A 482 -10.96 -19.76 -0.25
CA ALA A 482 -10.99 -20.24 -1.63
C ALA A 482 -10.72 -19.12 -2.65
N LEU A 483 -11.16 -17.90 -2.37
CA LEU A 483 -10.93 -16.73 -3.23
C LEU A 483 -9.49 -16.22 -3.16
N ASP A 484 -8.84 -16.31 -1.99
CA ASP A 484 -7.45 -15.87 -1.78
C ASP A 484 -6.73 -16.80 -0.78
N PRO A 485 -6.21 -17.95 -1.26
CA PRO A 485 -5.61 -18.98 -0.41
C PRO A 485 -4.23 -18.59 0.12
N ASP A 486 -3.56 -17.59 -0.47
CA ASP A 486 -2.23 -17.12 -0.06
C ASP A 486 -2.30 -16.01 0.99
N ASN A 487 -3.51 -15.65 1.43
CA ASN A 487 -3.72 -14.60 2.42
C ASN A 487 -3.86 -15.17 3.83
N SER A 488 -2.84 -14.94 4.66
CA SER A 488 -2.80 -15.40 6.04
C SER A 488 -4.02 -14.97 6.85
N ASN A 489 -4.57 -13.77 6.60
CA ASN A 489 -5.75 -13.27 7.31
C ASN A 489 -7.01 -14.11 7.04
N SER A 490 -7.17 -14.68 5.84
CA SER A 490 -8.28 -15.60 5.53
C SER A 490 -8.22 -16.85 6.41
N TRP A 491 -7.02 -17.40 6.58
CA TRP A 491 -6.78 -18.58 7.40
C TRP A 491 -6.93 -18.30 8.89
N VAL A 492 -6.45 -17.14 9.37
CA VAL A 492 -6.68 -16.70 10.76
C VAL A 492 -8.16 -16.55 11.05
N ASN A 493 -8.92 -15.95 10.13
CA ASN A 493 -10.37 -15.81 10.28
C ASN A 493 -11.05 -17.18 10.42
N LEU A 494 -10.69 -18.13 9.57
CA LEU A 494 -11.23 -19.49 9.63
C LEU A 494 -10.82 -20.21 10.93
N ALA A 495 -9.59 -20.01 11.40
CA ALA A 495 -9.10 -20.54 12.67
C ALA A 495 -9.90 -19.99 13.86
N LYS A 496 -10.21 -18.68 13.86
CA LYS A 496 -11.04 -18.03 14.88
C LYS A 496 -12.47 -18.58 14.89
N ILE A 497 -13.06 -18.81 13.71
CA ILE A 497 -14.39 -19.43 13.59
C ILE A 497 -14.36 -20.83 14.19
N TYR A 498 -13.42 -21.69 13.77
CA TYR A 498 -13.34 -23.06 14.30
C TYR A 498 -13.03 -23.11 15.80
N ARG A 499 -12.21 -22.18 16.32
CA ARG A 499 -11.95 -22.07 17.76
C ARG A 499 -13.24 -21.89 18.57
N GLN A 500 -14.20 -21.13 18.07
CA GLN A 500 -15.50 -20.94 18.75
C GLN A 500 -16.36 -22.22 18.73
N LEU A 501 -16.03 -23.19 17.89
CA LEU A 501 -16.80 -24.42 17.70
C LEU A 501 -16.21 -25.64 18.41
N ILE A 502 -15.07 -25.49 19.09
CA ILE A 502 -14.38 -26.60 19.77
C ILE A 502 -15.31 -27.38 20.71
N ASN A 503 -16.14 -26.67 21.48
CA ASN A 503 -17.05 -27.28 22.44
C ASN A 503 -18.36 -27.80 21.80
N PHE A 504 -18.58 -27.58 20.50
CA PHE A 504 -19.85 -27.85 19.82
C PHE A 504 -19.72 -28.81 18.63
N ALA A 505 -18.53 -28.95 18.04
CA ALA A 505 -18.27 -29.76 16.86
C ALA A 505 -17.01 -30.60 17.03
N GLN A 506 -17.15 -31.91 16.87
CA GLN A 506 -16.02 -32.84 16.91
C GLN A 506 -15.00 -32.51 15.81
N GLY A 507 -13.72 -32.42 16.17
CA GLY A 507 -12.62 -32.10 15.25
C GLY A 507 -12.41 -30.61 14.97
N ALA A 508 -13.23 -29.71 15.54
CA ALA A 508 -13.05 -28.27 15.36
C ALA A 508 -11.74 -27.73 15.92
N ASP A 509 -11.20 -28.37 16.96
CA ASP A 509 -9.84 -28.14 17.47
C ASP A 509 -8.78 -28.35 16.38
N GLN A 510 -8.82 -29.50 15.69
CA GLN A 510 -7.88 -29.84 14.62
C GLN A 510 -8.02 -28.93 13.41
N TRP A 511 -9.25 -28.53 13.06
CA TRP A 511 -9.48 -27.57 11.99
C TRP A 511 -8.92 -26.17 12.33
N ALA A 512 -9.07 -25.73 13.59
CA ALA A 512 -8.50 -24.48 14.06
C ALA A 512 -6.97 -24.51 14.03
N ILE A 513 -6.36 -25.59 14.52
CA ILE A 513 -4.90 -25.81 14.49
C ILE A 513 -4.38 -25.80 13.04
N THR A 514 -5.00 -26.57 12.16
CA THR A 514 -4.60 -26.65 10.74
C THR A 514 -4.67 -25.28 10.06
N SER A 515 -5.71 -24.51 10.38
CA SER A 515 -5.89 -23.16 9.83
C SER A 515 -4.80 -22.20 10.31
N TYR A 516 -4.41 -22.24 11.60
CA TYR A 516 -3.26 -21.46 12.09
C TYR A 516 -1.93 -21.89 11.46
N ILE A 517 -1.71 -23.20 11.27
CA ILE A 517 -0.51 -23.71 10.58
C ILE A 517 -0.41 -23.14 9.16
N GLN A 518 -1.52 -23.10 8.41
CA GLN A 518 -1.52 -22.47 7.08
C GLN A 518 -1.26 -20.95 7.15
N ALA A 519 -1.89 -20.24 8.09
CA ALA A 519 -1.64 -18.81 8.27
C ALA A 519 -0.16 -18.51 8.56
N ILE A 520 0.45 -19.27 9.47
CA ILE A 520 1.86 -19.16 9.85
C ILE A 520 2.78 -19.49 8.67
N ARG A 521 2.43 -20.47 7.83
CA ARG A 521 3.22 -20.79 6.64
C ARG A 521 3.29 -19.61 5.66
N LEU A 522 2.21 -18.83 5.56
CA LEU A 522 2.09 -17.69 4.64
C LEU A 522 2.68 -16.40 5.21
N ASP A 523 2.83 -16.29 6.53
CA ASP A 523 3.33 -15.10 7.24
C ASP A 523 4.19 -15.54 8.44
N ASN A 524 5.32 -16.18 8.13
CA ASN A 524 6.13 -16.96 9.06
C ASN A 524 6.88 -16.13 10.12
N THR A 525 7.10 -14.84 9.84
CA THR A 525 7.81 -13.90 10.72
C THR A 525 6.86 -13.04 11.53
N ASN A 526 5.54 -13.25 11.45
CA ASN A 526 4.56 -12.48 12.21
C ASN A 526 4.42 -13.00 13.65
N PRO A 527 4.88 -12.24 14.66
CA PRO A 527 4.83 -12.68 16.06
C PRO A 527 3.38 -12.79 16.59
N GLN A 528 2.43 -12.01 16.06
CA GLN A 528 1.01 -12.10 16.46
C GLN A 528 0.42 -13.47 16.10
N LEU A 529 0.80 -14.06 14.96
CA LEU A 529 0.30 -15.39 14.59
C LEU A 529 0.79 -16.48 15.54
N ARG A 530 2.03 -16.37 16.03
CA ARG A 530 2.57 -17.27 17.06
C ARG A 530 1.81 -17.10 18.37
N LEU A 531 1.54 -15.86 18.77
CA LEU A 531 0.76 -15.56 19.97
C LEU A 531 -0.66 -16.14 19.87
N ASP A 532 -1.37 -15.89 18.77
CA ASP A 532 -2.73 -16.35 18.56
C ASP A 532 -2.83 -17.88 18.53
N PHE A 533 -1.85 -18.55 17.88
CA PHE A 533 -1.79 -20.01 17.84
C PHE A 533 -1.45 -20.60 19.21
N GLY A 534 -0.50 -20.02 19.95
CA GLY A 534 -0.21 -20.40 21.33
C GLY A 534 -1.42 -20.22 22.25
N GLY A 535 -2.19 -19.14 22.07
CA GLY A 535 -3.43 -18.91 22.81
C GLY A 535 -4.52 -19.96 22.53
N LEU A 536 -4.62 -20.44 21.28
CA LEU A 536 -5.48 -21.58 20.96
C LEU A 536 -5.02 -22.85 21.70
N LEU A 537 -3.74 -23.20 21.60
CA LEU A 537 -3.17 -24.39 22.24
C LEU A 537 -3.33 -24.36 23.76
N TYR A 538 -3.11 -23.20 24.38
CA TYR A 538 -3.34 -22.98 25.81
C TYR A 538 -4.80 -23.24 26.18
N SER A 539 -5.76 -22.73 25.39
CA SER A 539 -7.19 -22.97 25.65
C SER A 539 -7.62 -24.43 25.47
N LEU A 540 -6.82 -25.22 24.74
CA LEU A 540 -7.00 -26.67 24.59
C LEU A 540 -6.27 -27.48 25.68
N GLY A 541 -5.61 -26.82 26.65
CA GLY A 541 -4.81 -27.49 27.68
C GLY A 541 -3.46 -28.03 27.20
N ARG A 542 -3.05 -27.72 25.95
CA ARG A 542 -1.77 -28.15 25.36
C ARG A 542 -0.66 -27.17 25.74
N TYR A 543 -0.38 -27.06 27.03
CA TYR A 543 0.45 -26.00 27.59
C TYR A 543 1.90 -26.01 27.11
N GLU A 544 2.53 -27.18 26.98
CA GLU A 544 3.92 -27.27 26.48
C GLU A 544 4.06 -26.77 25.03
N GLU A 545 3.12 -27.12 24.16
CA GLU A 545 3.12 -26.61 22.78
C GLU A 545 2.79 -25.12 22.74
N ALA A 546 1.95 -24.62 23.65
CA ALA A 546 1.70 -23.19 23.79
C ALA A 546 2.97 -22.44 24.22
N ILE A 547 3.74 -22.98 25.17
CA ILE A 547 5.05 -22.45 25.60
C ILE A 547 5.97 -22.31 24.39
N ASP A 548 6.07 -23.32 23.53
CA ASP A 548 6.89 -23.27 22.33
C ASP A 548 6.47 -22.16 21.36
N GLN A 549 5.16 -21.96 21.14
CA GLN A 549 4.67 -20.88 20.29
C GLN A 549 4.92 -19.49 20.91
N PHE A 550 4.72 -19.32 22.22
CA PHE A 550 5.00 -18.05 22.89
C PHE A 550 6.50 -17.71 22.88
N LYS A 551 7.39 -18.71 23.06
CA LYS A 551 8.84 -18.53 22.86
C LYS A 551 9.17 -18.09 21.44
N GLN A 552 8.55 -18.69 20.42
CA GLN A 552 8.74 -18.26 19.03
C GLN A 552 8.25 -16.82 18.79
N ALA A 553 7.15 -16.41 19.41
CA ALA A 553 6.68 -15.03 19.36
C ALA A 553 7.73 -14.05 19.93
N ILE A 554 8.35 -14.41 21.05
CA ILE A 554 9.43 -13.64 21.71
C ILE A 554 10.70 -13.61 20.84
N VAL A 555 11.09 -14.72 20.22
CA VAL A 555 12.24 -14.75 19.30
C VAL A 555 12.01 -13.81 18.12
N LEU A 556 10.78 -13.77 17.59
CA LEU A 556 10.42 -12.86 16.50
C LEU A 556 10.30 -11.41 16.95
N LYS A 557 9.86 -11.16 18.20
CA LYS A 557 9.71 -9.83 18.80
C LYS A 557 10.04 -9.88 20.31
N PRO A 558 11.30 -9.59 20.70
CA PRO A 558 11.79 -9.72 22.08
C PRO A 558 11.18 -8.74 23.08
N ASP A 559 10.58 -7.66 22.63
CA ASP A 559 9.89 -6.62 23.41
C ASP A 559 8.36 -6.81 23.40
N TYR A 560 7.87 -8.03 23.11
CA TYR A 560 6.43 -8.29 23.03
C TYR A 560 5.84 -8.71 24.38
N ALA A 561 5.46 -7.74 25.21
CA ALA A 561 4.92 -7.97 26.56
C ALA A 561 3.80 -9.02 26.61
N ASN A 562 2.86 -8.98 25.66
CA ASN A 562 1.76 -9.96 25.58
C ASN A 562 2.26 -11.41 25.41
N ALA A 563 3.38 -11.63 24.71
CA ALA A 563 3.96 -12.96 24.56
C ALA A 563 4.57 -13.47 25.86
N TYR A 564 5.27 -12.62 26.62
CA TYR A 564 5.77 -12.97 27.95
C TYR A 564 4.65 -13.23 28.95
N TYR A 565 3.57 -12.45 28.91
CA TYR A 565 2.42 -12.64 29.79
C TYR A 565 1.77 -14.01 29.57
N ASN A 566 1.53 -14.36 28.31
CA ASN A 566 0.97 -15.68 27.96
C ASN A 566 1.95 -16.82 28.26
N LEU A 567 3.26 -16.61 28.06
CA LEU A 567 4.30 -17.57 28.43
C LEU A 567 4.34 -17.83 29.93
N SER A 568 4.26 -16.77 30.75
CA SER A 568 4.23 -16.87 32.22
C SER A 568 3.02 -17.69 32.68
N ASN A 569 1.85 -17.40 32.13
CA ASN A 569 0.64 -18.15 32.43
C ASN A 569 0.74 -19.62 32.01
N ALA A 570 1.31 -19.92 30.85
CA ALA A 570 1.54 -21.29 30.40
C ALA A 570 2.50 -22.05 31.34
N TYR A 571 3.61 -21.43 31.75
CA TYR A 571 4.51 -22.03 32.73
C TYR A 571 3.83 -22.30 34.07
N LYS A 572 3.01 -21.36 34.56
CA LYS A 572 2.23 -21.54 35.80
C LYS A 572 1.32 -22.77 35.73
N GLN A 573 0.64 -23.00 34.60
CA GLN A 573 -0.21 -24.18 34.42
C GLN A 573 0.59 -25.50 34.43
N THR A 574 1.84 -25.47 33.99
CA THR A 574 2.75 -26.64 34.03
C THR A 574 3.54 -26.77 35.34
N GLY A 575 3.32 -25.88 36.32
CA GLY A 575 4.05 -25.87 37.60
C GLY A 575 5.48 -25.32 37.53
N GLN A 576 5.90 -24.77 36.39
CA GLN A 576 7.22 -24.19 36.15
C GLN A 576 7.32 -22.76 36.73
N ASN A 577 7.16 -22.63 38.05
CA ASN A 577 6.98 -21.32 38.72
C ASN A 577 8.18 -20.37 38.59
N VAL A 578 9.41 -20.91 38.53
CA VAL A 578 10.63 -20.09 38.36
C VAL A 578 10.62 -19.41 36.99
N GLN A 579 10.31 -20.16 35.94
CA GLN A 579 10.20 -19.65 34.58
C GLN A 579 8.99 -18.72 34.42
N ALA A 580 7.87 -19.02 35.10
CA ALA A 580 6.70 -18.16 35.12
C ALA A 580 7.01 -16.79 35.73
N TYR A 581 7.71 -16.77 36.87
CA TYR A 581 8.16 -15.55 37.53
C TYR A 581 9.09 -14.74 36.62
N ALA A 582 10.12 -15.36 36.04
CA ALA A 582 11.04 -14.69 35.13
C ALA A 582 10.34 -14.09 33.89
N ALA A 583 9.39 -14.81 33.30
CA ALA A 583 8.59 -14.28 32.19
C ALA A 583 7.73 -13.08 32.63
N MET A 584 7.11 -13.14 33.81
CA MET A 584 6.32 -12.02 34.34
C MET A 584 7.18 -10.79 34.69
N GLN A 585 8.44 -10.98 35.11
CA GLN A 585 9.37 -9.86 35.31
C GLN A 585 9.59 -9.09 34.01
N ASN A 586 9.75 -9.79 32.88
CA ASN A 586 9.86 -9.15 31.57
C ASN A 586 8.57 -8.38 31.21
N VAL A 587 7.39 -8.90 31.56
CA VAL A 587 6.12 -8.18 31.35
C VAL A 587 6.14 -6.84 32.07
N VAL A 588 6.45 -6.84 33.36
CA VAL A 588 6.53 -5.62 34.20
C VAL A 588 7.54 -4.62 33.63
N GLN A 589 8.68 -5.09 33.13
CA GLN A 589 9.70 -4.22 32.53
C GLN A 589 9.29 -3.60 31.18
N LEU A 590 8.42 -4.26 30.41
CA LEU A 590 8.08 -3.86 29.04
C LEU A 590 6.83 -2.99 28.93
N ILE A 591 5.97 -2.99 29.96
CA ILE A 591 4.72 -2.22 29.98
C ILE A 591 4.92 -0.89 30.71
N ASP A 592 4.13 0.12 30.34
CA ASP A 592 4.20 1.45 30.95
C ASP A 592 3.96 1.36 32.47
N PRO A 593 4.93 1.80 33.31
CA PRO A 593 4.81 1.78 34.77
C PRO A 593 3.57 2.46 35.34
N ASN A 594 2.97 3.41 34.60
CA ASN A 594 1.78 4.16 35.03
C ASN A 594 0.46 3.54 34.52
N SER A 595 0.51 2.36 33.89
CA SER A 595 -0.67 1.71 33.32
C SER A 595 -1.34 0.76 34.32
N ALA A 596 -2.67 0.65 34.23
CA ALA A 596 -3.42 -0.32 35.04
C ALA A 596 -3.01 -1.79 34.77
N ASP A 597 -2.47 -2.07 33.58
CA ASP A 597 -1.96 -3.39 33.24
C ASP A 597 -0.59 -3.66 33.91
N HIS A 598 0.21 -2.63 34.16
CA HIS A 598 1.42 -2.73 34.98
C HIS A 598 1.10 -3.11 36.42
N ASP A 599 0.13 -2.45 37.05
CA ASP A 599 -0.29 -2.78 38.41
C ASP A 599 -0.76 -4.25 38.53
N LYS A 600 -1.52 -4.72 37.53
CA LYS A 600 -1.93 -6.14 37.46
C LYS A 600 -0.72 -7.06 37.33
N ALA A 601 0.20 -6.76 36.42
CA ALA A 601 1.39 -7.59 36.21
C ALA A 601 2.29 -7.66 37.46
N VAL A 602 2.45 -6.54 38.18
CA VAL A 602 3.18 -6.49 39.46
C VAL A 602 2.48 -7.35 40.52
N ASN A 603 1.16 -7.27 40.63
CA ASN A 603 0.40 -8.12 41.55
C ASN A 603 0.54 -9.60 41.22
N GLU A 604 0.41 -9.98 39.94
CA GLU A 604 0.62 -11.36 39.51
C GLU A 604 2.07 -11.84 39.74
N LEU A 605 3.06 -10.95 39.55
CA LEU A 605 4.47 -11.23 39.83
C LEU A 605 4.69 -11.53 41.32
N ASN A 606 4.07 -10.76 42.21
CA ASN A 606 4.16 -10.97 43.66
C ASN A 606 3.52 -12.29 44.08
N GLU A 607 2.40 -12.69 43.46
CA GLU A 607 1.82 -14.02 43.70
C GLU A 607 2.74 -15.15 43.21
N LEU A 608 3.37 -14.99 42.05
CA LEU A 608 4.35 -15.96 41.54
C LEU A 608 5.59 -16.04 42.45
N GLN A 609 6.02 -14.92 43.06
CA GLN A 609 7.13 -14.90 44.00
C GLN A 609 6.88 -15.82 45.20
N LYS A 610 5.65 -15.83 45.74
CA LYS A 610 5.25 -16.71 46.85
C LYS A 610 5.31 -18.20 46.51
N LEU A 611 5.34 -18.54 45.23
CA LEU A 611 5.42 -19.91 44.72
C LEU A 611 6.85 -20.37 44.38
N LEU A 612 7.85 -19.49 44.53
CA LEU A 612 9.26 -19.81 44.34
C LEU A 612 9.85 -20.63 45.51
N PRO A 613 10.92 -21.41 45.28
CA PRO A 613 11.72 -21.99 46.35
C PRO A 613 12.23 -20.92 47.34
N ALA A 614 12.32 -21.25 48.63
CA ALA A 614 12.67 -20.30 49.70
C ALA A 614 14.00 -19.55 49.47
N GLU A 615 14.98 -20.22 48.86
CA GLU A 615 16.28 -19.64 48.50
C GLU A 615 16.13 -18.50 47.48
N LEU A 616 15.28 -18.70 46.47
CA LEU A 616 14.98 -17.70 45.44
C LEU A 616 14.05 -16.59 45.96
N GLN A 617 13.15 -16.89 46.89
CA GLN A 617 12.33 -15.88 47.58
C GLN A 617 13.19 -14.90 48.39
N GLN A 618 14.15 -15.41 49.15
CA GLN A 618 15.06 -14.57 49.94
C GLN A 618 15.94 -13.71 49.04
N ALA A 619 16.48 -14.28 47.96
CA ALA A 619 17.29 -13.56 46.97
C ALA A 619 16.51 -12.42 46.27
N THR A 620 15.29 -12.70 45.81
CA THR A 620 14.42 -11.71 45.14
C THR A 620 13.96 -10.61 46.08
N THR A 621 13.56 -10.94 47.33
CA THR A 621 13.14 -9.95 48.34
C THR A 621 14.30 -9.04 48.75
N ALA A 622 15.53 -9.58 48.84
CA ALA A 622 16.73 -8.79 49.12
C ALA A 622 17.10 -7.86 47.95
N ALA A 623 16.90 -8.28 46.71
CA ALA A 623 17.12 -7.46 45.52
C ALA A 623 16.12 -6.29 45.44
N THR A 624 14.82 -6.54 45.64
CA THR A 624 13.78 -5.49 45.63
C THR A 624 14.02 -4.45 46.73
N LYS A 625 14.45 -4.87 47.93
CA LYS A 625 14.85 -3.94 49.01
C LYS A 625 16.06 -3.08 48.64
N ARG A 626 17.05 -3.62 47.90
CA ARG A 626 18.21 -2.83 47.45
C ARG A 626 17.86 -1.82 46.36
N GLU A 627 17.01 -2.16 45.41
CA GLU A 627 16.55 -1.22 44.37
C GLU A 627 15.73 -0.06 44.98
N SER A 628 14.87 -0.35 45.96
CA SER A 628 14.12 0.70 46.69
C SER A 628 14.98 1.62 47.58
N GLN A 629 16.28 1.32 47.75
CA GLN A 629 17.22 2.10 48.56
C GLN A 629 18.26 2.87 47.72
N LEU A 630 18.26 2.72 46.39
CA LEU A 630 19.11 3.50 45.49
C LEU A 630 18.44 4.85 45.21
N THR A 631 18.87 5.90 45.91
CA THR A 631 18.58 7.31 45.56
C THR A 631 19.46 7.78 44.41
N GLU A 632 18.91 8.62 43.54
CA GLU A 632 19.61 9.32 42.46
C GLU A 632 20.90 9.97 42.99
N PRO A 633 22.07 9.81 42.33
CA PRO A 633 23.29 10.47 42.78
C PRO A 633 23.14 11.99 42.65
N GLU A 634 23.41 12.73 43.73
CA GLU A 634 23.45 14.19 43.70
C GLU A 634 24.40 14.68 42.60
N PRO A 635 24.03 15.71 41.82
CA PRO A 635 24.92 16.29 40.84
C PRO A 635 26.15 16.85 41.56
N THR A 636 27.34 16.36 41.18
CA THR A 636 28.61 16.91 41.67
C THR A 636 28.64 18.43 41.46
N PRO A 637 28.98 19.22 42.50
CA PRO A 637 29.07 20.66 42.34
C PRO A 637 30.15 21.00 41.32
N THR A 638 29.77 21.76 40.29
CA THR A 638 30.70 22.29 39.27
C THR A 638 31.88 23.00 39.97
N PRO A 639 33.14 22.63 39.69
CA PRO A 639 34.29 23.37 40.19
C PRO A 639 34.25 24.79 39.61
N ARG A 640 34.45 25.81 40.44
CA ARG A 640 34.68 27.17 39.95
C ARG A 640 35.93 27.17 39.06
N PRO A 641 35.92 27.90 37.92
CA PRO A 641 37.08 27.94 37.05
C PRO A 641 38.23 28.63 37.80
N THR A 642 39.31 27.91 38.02
CA THR A 642 40.59 28.49 38.41
C THR A 642 41.12 29.24 37.18
N GLN A 643 41.24 30.56 37.27
CA GLN A 643 41.98 31.34 36.29
C GLN A 643 43.43 30.87 36.31
N VAL A 644 43.85 30.21 35.24
CA VAL A 644 45.26 29.95 34.99
C VAL A 644 45.71 30.97 33.96
N ASN A 645 46.49 31.92 34.45
CA ASN A 645 47.16 32.95 33.68
C ASN A 645 48.43 32.32 33.09
N PHE A 646 48.53 32.24 31.76
CA PHE A 646 49.80 31.97 31.10
C PHE A 646 50.06 33.10 30.10
N GLU A 647 51.15 33.82 30.38
CA GLU A 647 51.70 34.88 29.56
C GLU A 647 52.29 34.34 28.24
N GLU A 648 52.32 35.24 27.26
CA GLU A 648 52.62 35.06 25.85
C GLU A 648 54.11 34.79 25.53
N GLY A 649 54.33 34.07 24.43
CA GLY A 649 55.58 34.00 23.65
C GLY A 649 55.73 32.62 23.00
N GLU A 650 55.86 32.42 21.70
CA GLU A 650 55.99 33.28 20.52
C GLU A 650 55.32 32.56 19.33
N GLN A 651 54.87 33.36 18.36
CA GLN A 651 54.20 32.95 17.13
C GLN A 651 55.16 32.24 16.16
N GLN A 652 54.69 31.17 15.51
CA GLN A 652 55.02 30.95 14.10
C GLN A 652 53.89 30.20 13.38
N GLU A 653 53.32 30.93 12.43
CA GLU A 653 52.23 30.63 11.52
C GLU A 653 52.69 29.67 10.42
N LEU A 654 51.84 28.72 10.00
CA LEU A 654 51.59 28.34 8.60
C LEU A 654 50.66 27.12 8.52
N ALA A 655 49.57 27.30 7.79
CA ALA A 655 48.73 26.26 7.20
C ALA A 655 48.82 26.41 5.66
N PRO A 656 48.22 25.53 4.84
CA PRO A 656 48.08 24.07 4.94
C PRO A 656 48.45 23.36 3.62
N GLU A 657 48.23 22.03 3.60
CA GLU A 657 47.55 21.29 2.51
C GLU A 657 48.37 20.26 1.67
N VAL A 658 47.68 19.15 1.37
CA VAL A 658 47.80 18.21 0.22
C VAL A 658 48.57 16.87 0.40
N GLU A 659 47.76 15.82 0.66
CA GLU A 659 47.65 14.51 -0.02
C GLU A 659 48.74 13.41 -0.06
N ASN A 660 48.18 12.20 -0.04
CA ASN A 660 48.52 10.96 -0.76
C ASN A 660 49.46 9.92 -0.13
N GLY A 661 48.96 8.68 -0.11
CA GLY A 661 49.80 7.49 -0.27
C GLY A 661 49.46 6.30 0.62
N PHE A 662 48.42 5.53 0.26
CA PHE A 662 48.29 4.14 0.70
C PHE A 662 49.28 3.25 -0.07
N GLY A 663 49.98 2.35 0.64
CA GLY A 663 50.68 1.18 0.13
C GLY A 663 51.26 0.39 1.32
N GLU A 664 50.67 -0.72 1.75
CA GLU A 664 50.85 -2.12 1.30
C GLU A 664 52.04 -2.86 1.97
N LEU A 665 51.79 -4.15 2.28
CA LEU A 665 52.70 -5.26 2.62
C LEU A 665 53.05 -5.52 4.11
N ASN A 666 52.58 -6.66 4.66
CA ASN A 666 53.32 -7.92 4.55
C ASN A 666 52.59 -9.15 5.14
N GLN A 667 52.66 -10.26 4.40
CA GLN A 667 52.44 -11.65 4.85
C GLN A 667 53.81 -12.35 4.99
N GLN A 668 53.91 -13.35 5.86
CA GLN A 668 54.79 -14.54 5.76
C GLN A 668 54.32 -15.54 6.85
N GLU A 669 53.59 -16.61 6.51
CA GLU A 669 54.03 -17.96 6.07
C GLU A 669 54.55 -18.90 7.18
N ALA A 670 53.88 -20.05 7.32
CA ALA A 670 54.44 -21.31 7.79
C ALA A 670 53.69 -22.50 7.14
N THR A 671 54.45 -23.44 6.59
CA THR A 671 54.11 -24.58 5.71
C THR A 671 53.89 -25.92 6.47
N PRO A 672 53.47 -27.03 5.80
CA PRO A 672 52.70 -28.15 6.37
C PRO A 672 53.39 -29.54 6.44
N ALA A 673 52.74 -30.51 7.12
CA ALA A 673 52.89 -31.99 7.02
C ALA A 673 51.74 -32.66 7.83
N ALA A 674 51.15 -33.83 7.60
CA ALA A 674 51.22 -34.92 6.61
C ALA A 674 49.95 -35.80 6.74
N GLN A 675 49.55 -36.49 5.66
CA GLN A 675 48.71 -37.71 5.65
C GLN A 675 49.61 -38.96 5.53
N VAL A 676 49.03 -40.18 5.72
CA VAL A 676 49.52 -41.59 5.52
C VAL A 676 49.39 -42.36 6.85
N GLU A 677 48.88 -43.60 7.04
CA GLU A 677 48.37 -44.78 6.27
C GLU A 677 47.62 -45.67 7.32
N GLY A 678 46.88 -46.76 7.05
CA GLY A 678 46.65 -47.70 5.94
C GLY A 678 45.45 -48.60 6.32
N GLY A 679 45.01 -49.66 5.64
CA GLY A 679 45.48 -50.45 4.52
C GLY A 679 44.84 -51.87 4.64
N GLU A 680 44.50 -52.48 3.49
CA GLU A 680 44.26 -53.93 3.23
C GLU A 680 42.96 -54.56 3.81
N GLN A 681 42.15 -55.37 3.10
CA GLN A 681 42.27 -56.14 1.85
C GLN A 681 40.98 -56.03 1.00
#